data_AF-A0A947QX32-F1
#
_entry.id   AF-A0A947QX32-F1
#
_cell.length_a   1.000
_cell.length_b   1.000
_cell.length_c   1.000
_cell.angle_alpha   90.00
_cell.angle_beta   90.00
_cell.angle_gamma   90.00
#
_symmetry.space_group_name_H-M   'P 1'
#
loop_
_entity.id
_entity.type
_entity.pdbx_description
1 polymer ?
#
loop_
_entity_poly.entity_id
_entity_poly.type
_entity_poly.pdbx_seq_one_letter_code
_entity_poly.pdbx_strand_id
1 'polypeptide(L)'
;MKKGDLLNSLLVFGFSAFVAAWTLYAYASGYSQGGPEWLVEGNISFSGESATVHIVADSESSITRNGRDSLVFLPGFEADLTWNEGTDHFDVNLQGGEMILATLAGDFDVSVDTGFSRVDSTGNISFVSYDQEAMQIEVYSEMHPNLLTFTLDGEDLNSINVPSGYKMKVSESRVTEKLQKLRLTKLSKEFPVFEFKNSDIEETYLSSLNELEQRYTDSELTFINDLASNSEFGPAQEGLGAKINDVLNAFRETITFVPHAKKKLQEQKSANALLFSMSHAKYGNFTESQNWMGVWTEFEHSESELKRMRADLFFVLPGDDLYAIKSQAATRLYGEDDVLSDLNRRYNEIESLLSRASYIDAEQAYMEYKSVFEQALQSGKFDDVEYLDDITREYLLLELLLRKNSVFYKTESTELLSKLEDVILSLAGTQQDLDEERLAFVQSRVRFLENLFNFVVDRKVSKKEATELATELLFEAEDYLNSITTKVAVSDYFEGKLTEFELSISFINSPEFMLYDDFDEGLKEFKLKAEDLDALNAYIQSIREGDLEEEATISLEDAIKEVKTDLSTAGVQYSGIISLGDLENRLFKVQGARSAGYAFEANYDRTTKLLYDVVVGDVRFSTGIRLDSIRDVIKEAVEGSEEEFIEEEESSSYVSTSSSSESVALEFAAQKFSEAGLDPDDFTFVVLDLDANTFTFDGIISSVPVSGTFNAISGVVSEIVWEYGGVSKTLPNMQISALEGAIQSSLAALNEQQ
;
A
#
# COMPACT_ATOMS: atom_id res chain seq x y z
N MET A 1 -35.84 54.63 40.34
CA MET A 1 -34.54 54.20 39.78
C MET A 1 -33.44 54.84 40.59
N LYS A 2 -32.55 54.04 41.20
CA LYS A 2 -31.49 54.52 42.08
C LYS A 2 -30.28 54.93 41.23
N LYS A 3 -29.60 56.03 41.59
CA LYS A 3 -28.44 56.59 40.87
C LYS A 3 -27.31 55.58 40.60
N GLY A 4 -27.27 54.45 41.30
CA GLY A 4 -26.31 53.36 41.09
C GLY A 4 -26.54 52.57 39.79
N ASP A 5 -27.79 52.31 39.39
CA ASP A 5 -28.09 51.53 38.17
C ASP A 5 -27.76 52.32 36.90
N LEU A 6 -27.89 53.65 36.97
CA LEU A 6 -27.55 54.55 35.88
C LEU A 6 -26.04 54.71 35.73
N LEU A 7 -25.29 54.65 36.83
CA LEU A 7 -23.82 54.65 36.82
C LEU A 7 -23.26 53.31 36.31
N ASN A 8 -23.88 52.18 36.68
CA ASN A 8 -23.50 50.86 36.18
C ASN A 8 -23.81 50.70 34.69
N SER A 9 -24.96 51.20 34.22
CA SER A 9 -25.24 51.25 32.78
C SER A 9 -24.27 52.16 32.02
N LEU A 10 -23.90 53.32 32.56
CA LEU A 10 -22.91 54.21 31.93
C LEU A 10 -21.49 53.64 31.93
N LEU A 11 -21.10 52.90 32.97
CA LEU A 11 -19.82 52.18 33.02
C LEU A 11 -19.81 50.99 32.06
N VAL A 12 -20.88 50.21 31.99
CA VAL A 12 -21.00 49.09 31.04
C VAL A 12 -21.06 49.60 29.59
N PHE A 13 -21.77 50.70 29.33
CA PHE A 13 -21.84 51.31 28.00
C PHE A 13 -20.54 52.04 27.60
N GLY A 14 -19.87 52.65 28.57
CA GLY A 14 -18.54 53.26 28.38
C GLY A 14 -17.46 52.21 28.15
N PHE A 15 -17.52 51.08 28.88
CA PHE A 15 -16.60 49.96 28.71
C PHE A 15 -16.88 49.20 27.40
N SER A 16 -18.13 49.03 27.00
CA SER A 16 -18.47 48.41 25.71
C SER A 16 -18.14 49.30 24.51
N ALA A 17 -18.29 50.63 24.63
CA ALA A 17 -17.83 51.57 23.60
C ALA A 17 -16.30 51.61 23.52
N PHE A 18 -15.60 51.51 24.65
CA PHE A 18 -14.14 51.46 24.70
C PHE A 18 -13.59 50.12 24.15
N VAL A 19 -14.22 48.99 24.47
CA VAL A 19 -13.89 47.66 23.91
C VAL A 19 -14.26 47.57 22.42
N ALA A 20 -15.35 48.18 21.97
CA ALA A 20 -15.71 48.24 20.55
C ALA A 20 -14.74 49.13 19.74
N ALA A 21 -14.32 50.27 20.30
CA ALA A 21 -13.30 51.12 19.69
C ALA A 21 -11.91 50.45 19.70
N TRP A 22 -11.57 49.70 20.75
CA TRP A 22 -10.31 48.97 20.84
C TRP A 22 -10.28 47.72 19.94
N THR A 23 -11.39 46.99 19.78
CA THR A 23 -11.49 45.89 18.82
C THR A 23 -11.47 46.38 17.37
N LEU A 24 -12.07 47.53 17.06
CA LEU A 24 -11.94 48.19 15.75
C LEU A 24 -10.51 48.66 15.44
N TYR A 25 -9.72 49.05 16.45
CA TYR A 25 -8.36 49.57 16.26
C TYR A 25 -7.28 48.49 16.36
N ALA A 26 -7.48 47.44 17.17
CA ALA A 26 -6.53 46.33 17.36
C ALA A 26 -6.63 45.25 16.28
N TYR A 27 -7.83 44.97 15.74
CA TYR A 27 -8.03 43.93 14.72
C TYR A 27 -7.96 44.44 13.26
N ALA A 28 -7.57 45.71 13.06
CA ALA A 28 -7.32 46.26 11.74
C ALA A 28 -5.89 45.98 11.20
N SER A 29 -5.01 45.35 11.99
CA SER A 29 -3.56 45.29 11.69
C SER A 29 -2.89 43.92 11.85
N GLY A 30 -3.62 42.81 11.71
CA GLY A 30 -3.06 41.48 12.00
C GLY A 30 -3.42 40.34 11.04
N TYR A 31 -3.89 40.62 9.82
CA TYR A 31 -4.00 39.61 8.77
C TYR A 31 -3.53 40.25 7.47
N SER A 32 -2.28 40.00 7.10
CA SER A 32 -1.90 40.04 5.70
C SER A 32 -2.78 39.00 5.01
N GLN A 33 -3.70 39.44 4.16
CA GLN A 33 -4.23 38.60 3.11
C GLN A 33 -3.03 38.27 2.20
N GLY A 34 -2.35 37.16 2.50
CA GLY A 34 -1.43 36.56 1.55
C GLY A 34 -2.28 36.06 0.38
N GLY A 35 -2.29 36.82 -0.70
CA GLY A 35 -2.60 36.23 -2.01
C GLY A 35 -1.61 35.10 -2.30
N PRO A 36 -1.89 34.24 -3.27
CA PRO A 36 -0.96 33.17 -3.63
C PRO A 36 0.41 33.76 -3.94
N GLU A 37 1.44 33.30 -3.24
CA GLU A 37 2.81 33.73 -3.49
C GLU A 37 3.33 32.93 -4.68
N TRP A 38 3.42 33.60 -5.84
CA TRP A 38 4.10 33.07 -7.02
C TRP A 38 5.58 33.40 -6.93
N LEU A 39 6.41 32.38 -7.03
CA LEU A 39 7.84 32.50 -7.23
C LEU A 39 8.16 32.07 -8.67
N VAL A 40 8.84 32.94 -9.40
CA VAL A 40 9.25 32.68 -10.78
C VAL A 40 10.77 32.77 -10.84
N GLU A 41 11.40 31.67 -11.20
CA GLU A 41 12.86 31.56 -11.33
C GLU A 41 13.24 31.38 -12.79
N GLY A 42 14.18 32.20 -13.28
CA GLY A 42 14.54 32.27 -14.70
C GLY A 42 13.90 33.44 -15.45
N ASN A 43 14.08 33.47 -16.77
CA ASN A 43 13.60 34.57 -17.63
C ASN A 43 12.18 34.28 -18.14
N ILE A 44 11.18 34.33 -17.26
CA ILE A 44 9.76 34.14 -17.61
C ILE A 44 9.02 35.46 -17.33
N SER A 45 8.26 35.97 -18.30
CA SER A 45 7.49 37.22 -18.12
C SER A 45 6.03 37.06 -18.53
N PHE A 46 5.11 37.25 -17.57
CA PHE A 46 3.67 37.29 -17.80
C PHE A 46 3.20 38.68 -18.25
N SER A 47 2.34 38.77 -19.27
CA SER A 47 1.69 40.04 -19.62
C SER A 47 0.20 39.86 -19.94
N GLY A 48 -0.66 40.48 -19.12
CA GLY A 48 -2.08 40.78 -19.44
C GLY A 48 -3.13 39.82 -18.87
N GLU A 49 -4.38 40.28 -18.79
CA GLU A 49 -5.56 39.64 -18.16
C GLU A 49 -6.04 38.33 -18.84
N SER A 50 -5.34 37.85 -19.87
CA SER A 50 -5.36 36.46 -20.36
C SER A 50 -3.94 36.15 -20.86
N ALA A 51 -3.06 35.77 -19.94
CA ALA A 51 -1.61 35.71 -20.17
C ALA A 51 -1.20 34.38 -20.80
N THR A 52 -1.44 34.19 -22.10
CA THR A 52 -0.64 33.23 -22.87
C THR A 52 0.78 33.79 -23.02
N VAL A 53 1.78 33.04 -22.58
CA VAL A 53 3.20 33.40 -22.59
C VAL A 53 3.96 32.34 -23.38
N HIS A 54 4.73 32.78 -24.36
CA HIS A 54 5.67 31.90 -25.05
C HIS A 54 6.95 31.78 -24.23
N ILE A 55 7.34 30.55 -23.88
CA ILE A 55 8.50 30.24 -23.03
C ILE A 55 9.51 29.46 -23.87
N VAL A 56 10.78 29.91 -23.80
CA VAL A 56 11.95 29.19 -24.31
C VAL A 56 12.98 29.13 -23.19
N ALA A 57 13.30 27.93 -22.71
CA ALA A 57 14.19 27.73 -21.57
C ALA A 57 15.61 27.38 -22.05
N ASP A 58 16.52 28.37 -22.09
CA ASP A 58 17.95 28.13 -22.38
C ASP A 58 18.71 27.48 -21.18
N SER A 59 18.10 27.53 -20.00
CA SER A 59 18.54 26.92 -18.76
C SER A 59 17.33 26.48 -17.96
N GLU A 60 17.52 25.68 -16.92
CA GLU A 60 16.44 25.34 -15.99
C GLU A 60 15.75 26.59 -15.45
N SER A 61 14.42 26.57 -15.42
CA SER A 61 13.57 27.64 -14.93
C SER A 61 12.30 27.05 -14.31
N SER A 62 11.66 27.78 -13.39
CA SER A 62 10.49 27.26 -12.68
C SER A 62 9.46 28.32 -12.35
N ILE A 63 8.21 27.88 -12.22
CA ILE A 63 7.09 28.66 -11.67
C ILE A 63 6.55 27.86 -10.50
N THR A 64 6.61 28.44 -9.31
CA THR A 64 6.17 27.82 -8.05
C THR A 64 5.04 28.63 -7.44
N ARG A 65 4.01 27.96 -6.92
CA ARG A 65 2.91 28.58 -6.16
C ARG A 65 2.97 28.10 -4.70
N ASN A 66 2.79 29.04 -3.77
CA ASN A 66 2.75 28.77 -2.32
C ASN A 66 3.99 28.02 -1.79
N GLY A 67 5.12 28.12 -2.49
CA GLY A 67 6.38 27.47 -2.10
C GLY A 67 6.43 25.95 -2.29
N ARG A 68 5.42 25.32 -2.92
CA ARG A 68 5.31 23.86 -3.06
C ARG A 68 5.08 23.42 -4.52
N ASP A 69 3.86 23.56 -5.04
CA ASP A 69 3.53 23.11 -6.39
C ASP A 69 4.25 23.94 -7.45
N SER A 70 4.77 23.26 -8.46
CA SER A 70 5.72 23.83 -9.39
C SER A 70 5.61 23.28 -10.81
N LEU A 71 5.85 24.15 -11.80
CA LEU A 71 6.24 23.78 -13.15
C LEU A 71 7.74 24.00 -13.28
N VAL A 72 8.50 22.97 -13.63
CA VAL A 72 9.95 23.07 -13.89
C VAL A 72 10.20 22.82 -15.37
N PHE A 73 10.84 23.76 -16.04
CA PHE A 73 11.19 23.71 -17.45
C PHE A 73 12.68 23.41 -17.59
N LEU A 74 13.01 22.31 -18.25
CA LEU A 74 14.40 21.90 -18.44
C LEU A 74 15.02 22.60 -19.67
N PRO A 75 16.37 22.66 -19.78
CA PRO A 75 17.03 23.28 -20.92
C PRO A 75 16.55 22.68 -22.26
N GLY A 76 16.19 23.54 -23.21
CA GLY A 76 15.63 23.15 -24.51
C GLY A 76 14.10 23.08 -24.56
N PHE A 77 13.41 23.36 -23.46
CA PHE A 77 11.96 23.48 -23.42
C PHE A 77 11.44 24.68 -24.24
N GLU A 78 10.41 24.45 -25.05
CA GLU A 78 9.68 25.46 -25.83
C GLU A 78 8.16 25.18 -25.79
N ALA A 79 7.37 26.14 -25.29
CA ALA A 79 5.92 25.99 -25.21
C ALA A 79 5.18 27.34 -25.13
N ASP A 80 3.88 27.32 -25.41
CA ASP A 80 2.96 28.40 -25.03
C ASP A 80 2.21 28.02 -23.74
N LEU A 81 2.36 28.81 -22.69
CA LEU A 81 1.75 28.61 -21.37
C LEU A 81 0.60 29.58 -21.14
N THR A 82 -0.57 29.11 -20.76
CA THR A 82 -1.74 29.95 -20.42
C THR A 82 -2.21 29.67 -19.00
N TRP A 83 -2.33 30.71 -18.17
CA TRP A 83 -2.89 30.61 -16.82
C TRP A 83 -4.38 31.01 -16.80
N ASN A 84 -5.22 30.15 -16.23
CA ASN A 84 -6.62 30.44 -15.96
C ASN A 84 -6.87 30.61 -14.46
N GLU A 85 -6.96 31.87 -14.02
CA GLU A 85 -7.20 32.23 -12.61
C GLU A 85 -8.56 31.75 -12.09
N GLY A 86 -9.56 31.56 -12.96
CA GLY A 86 -10.89 31.13 -12.56
C GLY A 86 -10.98 29.66 -12.17
N THR A 87 -10.10 28.82 -12.73
CA THR A 87 -10.07 27.37 -12.50
C THR A 87 -8.79 26.92 -11.81
N ASP A 88 -7.89 27.84 -11.48
CA ASP A 88 -6.55 27.55 -10.99
C ASP A 88 -5.80 26.52 -11.87
N HIS A 89 -5.79 26.75 -13.20
CA HIS A 89 -5.30 25.77 -14.17
C HIS A 89 -4.28 26.36 -15.15
N PHE A 90 -3.27 25.56 -15.53
CA PHE A 90 -2.33 25.87 -16.60
C PHE A 90 -2.57 25.00 -17.85
N ASP A 91 -2.79 25.65 -18.98
CA ASP A 91 -2.74 25.02 -20.29
C ASP A 91 -1.35 25.22 -20.91
N VAL A 92 -0.64 24.14 -21.22
CA VAL A 92 0.69 24.13 -21.84
C VAL A 92 0.59 23.54 -23.24
N ASN A 93 0.87 24.32 -24.28
CA ASN A 93 1.02 23.79 -25.63
C ASN A 93 2.52 23.56 -25.92
N LEU A 94 2.97 22.33 -25.71
CA LEU A 94 4.36 21.91 -25.75
C LEU A 94 4.84 21.72 -27.20
N GLN A 95 5.86 22.47 -27.59
CA GLN A 95 6.43 22.46 -28.95
C GLN A 95 7.73 21.65 -29.03
N GLY A 96 8.45 21.52 -27.92
CA GLY A 96 9.62 20.65 -27.78
C GLY A 96 10.26 20.73 -26.39
N GLY A 97 11.07 19.72 -26.06
CA GLY A 97 11.83 19.66 -24.82
C GLY A 97 11.07 19.01 -23.67
N GLU A 98 11.48 19.32 -22.43
CA GLU A 98 11.15 18.52 -21.26
C GLU A 98 10.71 19.37 -20.07
N MET A 99 9.78 18.85 -19.28
CA MET A 99 9.27 19.51 -18.09
C MET A 99 8.90 18.54 -16.97
N ILE A 100 8.97 19.04 -15.74
CA ILE A 100 8.45 18.37 -14.54
C ILE A 100 7.20 19.11 -14.09
N LEU A 101 6.13 18.35 -13.86
CA LEU A 101 4.86 18.80 -13.30
C LEU A 101 4.82 18.34 -11.85
N ALA A 102 4.79 19.28 -10.90
CA ALA A 102 4.64 18.99 -9.49
C ALA A 102 3.37 19.68 -8.99
N THR A 103 2.27 18.93 -8.99
CA THR A 103 0.92 19.39 -8.61
C THR A 103 0.39 18.66 -7.38
N LEU A 104 1.28 18.01 -6.61
CA LEU A 104 0.93 17.10 -5.51
C LEU A 104 0.04 17.75 -4.45
N ALA A 105 0.24 19.04 -4.15
CA ALA A 105 -0.62 19.73 -3.20
C ALA A 105 -2.00 20.06 -3.79
N GLY A 106 -2.10 20.33 -5.09
CA GLY A 106 -3.33 20.74 -5.74
C GLY A 106 -3.58 22.25 -5.60
N ASP A 107 -2.52 23.05 -5.59
CA ASP A 107 -2.59 24.52 -5.72
C ASP A 107 -2.97 24.96 -7.14
N PHE A 108 -2.70 24.11 -8.12
CA PHE A 108 -3.15 24.25 -9.50
C PHE A 108 -3.12 22.91 -10.23
N ASP A 109 -3.89 22.83 -11.30
CA ASP A 109 -3.88 21.70 -12.25
C ASP A 109 -3.15 22.09 -13.54
N VAL A 110 -2.67 21.10 -14.29
CA VAL A 110 -1.91 21.34 -15.54
C VAL A 110 -2.37 20.39 -16.64
N SER A 111 -2.61 20.92 -17.84
CA SER A 111 -2.80 20.15 -19.06
C SER A 111 -1.69 20.45 -20.06
N VAL A 112 -0.96 19.43 -20.51
CA VAL A 112 0.13 19.55 -21.50
C VAL A 112 -0.30 18.94 -22.82
N ASP A 113 -0.52 19.76 -23.84
CA ASP A 113 -0.96 19.39 -25.18
C ASP A 113 0.21 19.45 -26.17
N THR A 114 0.30 18.45 -27.06
CA THR A 114 1.29 18.34 -28.16
C THR A 114 0.63 18.33 -29.55
N GLY A 115 -0.69 18.45 -29.62
CA GLY A 115 -1.53 18.39 -30.82
C GLY A 115 -2.09 16.99 -31.13
N PHE A 116 -1.42 15.93 -30.67
CA PHE A 116 -1.89 14.54 -30.82
C PHE A 116 -2.06 13.80 -29.48
N SER A 117 -1.65 14.43 -28.38
CA SER A 117 -1.86 13.93 -27.03
C SER A 117 -1.93 15.09 -26.04
N ARG A 118 -2.78 14.94 -25.03
CA ARG A 118 -2.89 15.81 -23.85
C ARG A 118 -2.60 15.01 -22.59
N VAL A 119 -1.73 15.52 -21.73
CA VAL A 119 -1.41 14.94 -20.42
C VAL A 119 -2.02 15.83 -19.35
N ASP A 120 -2.94 15.28 -18.57
CA ASP A 120 -3.61 15.99 -17.48
C ASP A 120 -2.98 15.56 -16.14
N SER A 121 -2.44 16.55 -15.42
CA SER A 121 -1.75 16.41 -14.13
C SER A 121 -2.50 17.14 -13.03
N THR A 122 -2.99 16.37 -12.06
CA THR A 122 -3.75 16.84 -10.89
C THR A 122 -3.34 16.02 -9.67
N GLY A 123 -2.78 16.68 -8.65
CA GLY A 123 -2.41 16.01 -7.41
C GLY A 123 -1.28 15.00 -7.59
N ASN A 124 -0.36 15.21 -8.53
CA ASN A 124 0.67 14.23 -8.89
C ASN A 124 2.04 14.88 -9.14
N ILE A 125 3.07 14.05 -9.27
CA ILE A 125 4.40 14.46 -9.76
C ILE A 125 4.69 13.66 -11.02
N SER A 126 5.00 14.35 -12.11
CA SER A 126 5.23 13.72 -13.40
C SER A 126 6.25 14.43 -14.26
N PHE A 127 6.77 13.69 -15.22
CA PHE A 127 7.73 14.14 -16.21
C PHE A 127 7.15 13.97 -17.60
N VAL A 128 7.24 15.03 -18.40
CA VAL A 128 6.79 15.03 -19.80
C VAL A 128 7.95 15.49 -20.67
N SER A 129 8.28 14.68 -21.67
CA SER A 129 9.29 14.97 -22.69
C SER A 129 8.67 14.86 -24.08
N TYR A 130 8.89 15.85 -24.92
CA TYR A 130 8.42 15.87 -26.30
C TYR A 130 9.58 16.07 -27.28
N ASP A 131 9.84 15.03 -28.08
CA ASP A 131 10.77 15.07 -29.20
C ASP A 131 10.02 15.47 -30.47
N GLN A 132 10.19 16.72 -30.88
CA GLN A 132 9.59 17.30 -32.07
C GLN A 132 10.10 16.67 -33.37
N GLU A 133 11.36 16.20 -33.42
CA GLU A 133 11.91 15.56 -34.63
C GLU A 133 11.33 14.16 -34.82
N ALA A 134 11.18 13.42 -33.72
CA ALA A 134 10.58 12.10 -33.71
C ALA A 134 9.03 12.09 -33.69
N MET A 135 8.41 13.25 -33.41
CA MET A 135 6.96 13.40 -33.16
C MET A 135 6.48 12.38 -32.10
N GLN A 136 7.18 12.38 -30.97
CA GLN A 136 6.97 11.42 -29.89
C GLN A 136 6.96 12.13 -28.53
N ILE A 137 5.95 11.81 -27.72
CA ILE A 137 5.86 12.20 -26.33
C ILE A 137 6.19 11.00 -25.43
N GLU A 138 6.96 11.26 -24.37
CA GLU A 138 7.22 10.34 -23.27
C GLU A 138 6.67 10.96 -21.99
N VAL A 139 5.87 10.18 -21.26
CA VAL A 139 5.22 10.60 -20.01
C VAL A 139 5.61 9.60 -18.95
N TYR A 140 6.09 10.10 -17.82
CA TYR A 140 6.45 9.30 -16.67
C TYR A 140 5.74 9.85 -15.43
N SER A 141 5.06 8.98 -14.70
CA SER A 141 4.38 9.32 -13.45
C SER A 141 5.29 8.92 -12.29
N GLU A 142 5.86 9.88 -11.57
CA GLU A 142 6.69 9.61 -10.40
C GLU A 142 5.81 9.26 -9.19
N MET A 143 4.87 10.15 -8.85
CA MET A 143 3.94 9.97 -7.75
C MET A 143 2.52 10.28 -8.21
N HIS A 144 1.62 9.32 -8.01
CA HIS A 144 0.23 9.31 -8.49
C HIS A 144 0.07 9.23 -10.02
N PRO A 145 -0.99 8.60 -10.53
CA PRO A 145 -1.20 8.42 -11.96
C PRO A 145 -1.46 9.75 -12.69
N ASN A 146 -1.12 9.77 -13.99
CA ASN A 146 -1.47 10.84 -14.92
C ASN A 146 -2.48 10.32 -15.94
N LEU A 147 -3.40 11.17 -16.38
CA LEU A 147 -4.30 10.83 -17.47
C LEU A 147 -3.69 11.30 -18.80
N LEU A 148 -3.40 10.36 -19.70
CA LEU A 148 -2.97 10.64 -21.06
C LEU A 148 -4.15 10.48 -22.01
N THR A 149 -4.58 11.58 -22.59
CA THR A 149 -5.64 11.64 -23.61
C THR A 149 -5.00 11.69 -25.00
N PHE A 150 -5.48 10.85 -25.92
CA PHE A 150 -5.11 10.88 -27.33
C PHE A 150 -6.02 11.86 -28.05
N THR A 151 -5.43 12.79 -28.80
CA THR A 151 -6.18 13.86 -29.48
C THR A 151 -5.95 13.82 -30.99
N LEU A 152 -6.95 14.24 -31.77
CA LEU A 152 -6.81 14.40 -33.21
C LEU A 152 -7.71 15.54 -33.68
N ASP A 153 -7.13 16.53 -34.38
CA ASP A 153 -7.83 17.73 -34.83
C ASP A 153 -8.56 18.50 -33.70
N GLY A 154 -8.04 18.41 -32.47
CA GLY A 154 -8.60 19.06 -31.28
C GLY A 154 -9.76 18.31 -30.60
N GLU A 155 -10.06 17.09 -31.06
CA GLU A 155 -11.06 16.22 -30.43
C GLU A 155 -10.39 15.10 -29.63
N ASP A 156 -10.94 14.79 -28.46
CA ASP A 156 -10.48 13.69 -27.61
C ASP A 156 -10.94 12.36 -28.23
N LEU A 157 -9.99 11.47 -28.52
CA LEU A 157 -10.28 10.15 -29.10
C LEU A 157 -10.52 9.10 -28.01
N ASN A 158 -9.58 9.00 -27.06
CA ASN A 158 -9.58 8.02 -25.96
C ASN A 158 -8.55 8.46 -24.91
N SER A 159 -8.56 7.87 -23.72
CA SER A 159 -7.59 8.21 -22.66
C SER A 159 -7.18 7.01 -21.82
N ILE A 160 -5.94 7.01 -21.33
CA ILE A 160 -5.36 5.94 -20.51
C ILE A 160 -4.56 6.53 -19.37
N ASN A 161 -4.58 5.87 -18.21
CA ASN A 161 -3.73 6.27 -17.10
C ASN A 161 -2.29 5.78 -17.31
N VAL A 162 -1.33 6.66 -17.03
CA VAL A 162 0.08 6.32 -16.84
C VAL A 162 0.28 6.10 -15.34
N PRO A 163 0.45 4.85 -14.87
CA PRO A 163 0.50 4.58 -13.43
C PRO A 163 1.80 5.04 -12.77
N SER A 164 1.78 5.22 -11.45
CA SER A 164 2.93 5.60 -10.63
C SER A 164 4.11 4.63 -10.78
N GLY A 165 5.31 5.17 -10.97
CA GLY A 165 6.55 4.44 -11.25
C GLY A 165 6.67 3.90 -12.68
N TYR A 166 5.77 4.29 -13.59
CA TYR A 166 5.79 3.85 -14.99
C TYR A 166 5.89 5.00 -15.98
N LYS A 167 6.53 4.69 -17.11
CA LYS A 167 6.57 5.52 -18.31
C LYS A 167 5.74 4.95 -19.44
N MET A 168 5.19 5.84 -20.26
CA MET A 168 4.53 5.54 -21.53
C MET A 168 5.15 6.38 -22.65
N LYS A 169 5.34 5.78 -23.83
CA LYS A 169 5.78 6.47 -25.04
C LYS A 169 4.69 6.44 -26.10
N VAL A 170 4.34 7.60 -26.64
CA VAL A 170 3.31 7.75 -27.68
C VAL A 170 3.89 8.50 -28.86
N SER A 171 3.78 7.91 -30.05
CA SER A 171 4.18 8.57 -31.30
C SER A 171 2.95 9.03 -32.07
N GLU A 172 2.99 10.22 -32.66
CA GLU A 172 1.90 10.82 -33.45
C GLU A 172 1.37 9.85 -34.51
N SER A 173 2.27 9.13 -35.21
CA SER A 173 1.91 8.16 -36.25
C SER A 173 1.01 7.00 -35.78
N ARG A 174 0.92 6.75 -34.48
CA ARG A 174 0.05 5.73 -33.87
C ARG A 174 -1.31 6.28 -33.45
N VAL A 175 -1.44 7.60 -33.35
CA VAL A 175 -2.68 8.28 -33.01
C VAL A 175 -3.53 8.43 -34.27
N THR A 176 -4.61 7.65 -34.33
CA THR A 176 -5.51 7.61 -35.49
C THR A 176 -6.96 7.52 -35.03
N GLU A 177 -7.91 7.88 -35.88
CA GLU A 177 -9.36 7.77 -35.60
C GLU A 177 -9.81 6.38 -35.09
N LYS A 178 -9.02 5.32 -35.32
CA LYS A 178 -9.32 3.99 -34.80
C LYS A 178 -9.29 3.91 -33.28
N LEU A 179 -8.49 4.74 -32.61
CA LEU A 179 -8.36 4.73 -31.15
C LEU A 179 -9.69 5.02 -30.44
N GLN A 180 -10.56 5.81 -31.07
CA GLN A 180 -11.90 6.14 -30.56
C GLN A 180 -12.79 4.91 -30.36
N LYS A 181 -12.52 3.80 -31.05
CA LYS A 181 -13.31 2.57 -30.97
C LYS A 181 -12.60 1.44 -30.22
N LEU A 182 -11.36 1.65 -29.78
CA LEU A 182 -10.60 0.65 -29.06
C LEU A 182 -11.02 0.64 -27.58
N ARG A 183 -11.19 -0.56 -27.03
CA ARG A 183 -11.35 -0.76 -25.60
C ARG A 183 -10.06 -0.46 -24.85
N LEU A 184 -10.17 -0.01 -23.62
CA LEU A 184 -9.03 0.36 -22.79
C LEU A 184 -8.08 -0.81 -22.53
N THR A 185 -8.59 -2.04 -22.34
CA THR A 185 -7.76 -3.25 -22.18
C THR A 185 -6.95 -3.60 -23.44
N LYS A 186 -7.39 -3.16 -24.61
CA LYS A 186 -6.64 -3.28 -25.87
C LYS A 186 -5.71 -2.09 -26.09
N LEU A 187 -6.16 -0.89 -25.71
CA LEU A 187 -5.37 0.32 -25.77
C LEU A 187 -4.09 0.19 -24.91
N SER A 188 -4.20 -0.39 -23.71
CA SER A 188 -3.06 -0.66 -22.82
C SER A 188 -2.06 -1.68 -23.39
N LYS A 189 -2.51 -2.58 -24.28
CA LYS A 189 -1.64 -3.51 -25.02
C LYS A 189 -0.94 -2.81 -26.19
N GLU A 190 -1.63 -1.88 -26.86
CA GLU A 190 -1.05 -1.08 -27.92
C GLU A 190 -0.02 -0.08 -27.37
N PHE A 191 -0.32 0.56 -26.25
CA PHE A 191 0.55 1.54 -25.58
C PHE A 191 1.03 0.98 -24.24
N PRO A 192 1.98 0.03 -24.25
CA PRO A 192 2.47 -0.57 -23.03
C PRO A 192 3.19 0.45 -22.16
N VAL A 193 2.97 0.33 -20.86
CA VAL A 193 3.73 1.04 -19.84
C VAL A 193 4.98 0.25 -19.46
N PHE A 194 6.07 0.94 -19.16
CA PHE A 194 7.34 0.35 -18.77
C PHE A 194 7.76 0.91 -17.42
N GLU A 195 8.24 0.05 -16.52
CA GLU A 195 8.81 0.52 -15.27
C GLU A 195 9.99 1.44 -15.59
N PHE A 196 10.01 2.62 -14.98
CA PHE A 196 11.08 3.59 -15.19
C PHE A 196 12.07 3.45 -14.05
N LYS A 197 13.33 3.12 -14.38
CA LYS A 197 14.37 2.96 -13.36
C LYS A 197 15.17 4.25 -13.26
N ASN A 198 15.55 4.65 -12.05
CA ASN A 198 16.35 5.86 -11.80
C ASN A 198 17.67 5.90 -12.58
N SER A 199 18.20 4.75 -13.02
CA SER A 199 19.37 4.65 -13.90
C SER A 199 19.15 5.18 -15.32
N ASP A 200 17.89 5.31 -15.73
CA ASP A 200 17.52 5.75 -17.08
C ASP A 200 17.38 7.28 -17.17
N ILE A 201 17.58 8.00 -16.05
CA ILE A 201 17.25 9.41 -15.92
C ILE A 201 18.50 10.30 -15.90
N GLU A 202 18.41 11.48 -16.52
CA GLU A 202 19.47 12.47 -16.47
C GLU A 202 19.67 13.04 -15.06
N GLU A 203 20.92 13.34 -14.70
CA GLU A 203 21.28 13.89 -13.39
C GLU A 203 20.55 15.20 -13.06
N THR A 204 20.26 16.02 -14.08
CA THR A 204 19.51 17.26 -13.93
C THR A 204 18.08 17.02 -13.45
N TYR A 205 17.35 16.06 -14.03
CA TYR A 205 16.01 15.72 -13.56
C TYR A 205 16.02 15.25 -12.10
N LEU A 206 16.95 14.37 -11.75
CA LEU A 206 17.04 13.85 -10.38
C LEU A 206 17.33 14.98 -9.38
N SER A 207 18.16 15.96 -9.74
CA SER A 207 18.40 17.15 -8.92
C SER A 207 17.11 17.94 -8.69
N SER A 208 16.39 18.28 -9.76
CA SER A 208 15.15 19.07 -9.67
C SER A 208 14.05 18.32 -8.90
N LEU A 209 13.95 16.99 -9.07
CA LEU A 209 13.00 16.16 -8.31
C LEU A 209 13.30 16.19 -6.80
N ASN A 210 14.57 16.01 -6.40
CA ASN A 210 14.96 16.08 -4.99
C ASN A 210 14.64 17.47 -4.38
N GLU A 211 14.85 18.55 -5.13
CA GLU A 211 14.50 19.90 -4.68
C GLU A 211 12.99 20.12 -4.55
N LEU A 212 12.18 19.45 -5.40
CA LEU A 212 10.72 19.47 -5.31
C LEU A 212 10.24 18.70 -4.08
N GLU A 213 10.75 17.48 -3.86
CA GLU A 213 10.43 16.68 -2.67
C GLU A 213 10.78 17.44 -1.39
N GLN A 214 11.96 18.06 -1.34
CA GLN A 214 12.36 18.89 -0.20
C GLN A 214 11.40 20.05 0.04
N ARG A 215 10.90 20.71 -1.01
CA ARG A 215 9.90 21.79 -0.88
C ARG A 215 8.58 21.30 -0.29
N TYR A 216 8.10 20.13 -0.69
CA TYR A 216 6.92 19.53 -0.08
C TYR A 216 7.15 19.21 1.41
N THR A 217 8.30 18.63 1.76
CA THR A 217 8.67 18.38 3.16
C THR A 217 8.76 19.68 3.98
N ASP A 218 9.39 20.72 3.43
CA ASP A 218 9.53 22.01 4.10
C ASP A 218 8.16 22.70 4.30
N SER A 219 7.25 22.57 3.32
CA SER A 219 5.88 23.08 3.43
C SER A 219 5.08 22.35 4.51
N GLU A 220 5.18 21.02 4.58
CA GLU A 220 4.58 20.21 5.65
C GLU A 220 5.09 20.65 7.02
N LEU A 221 6.41 20.71 7.20
CA LEU A 221 7.03 21.11 8.46
C LEU A 221 6.63 22.53 8.87
N THR A 222 6.57 23.45 7.91
CA THR A 222 6.12 24.83 8.15
C THR A 222 4.67 24.85 8.63
N PHE A 223 3.77 24.14 7.95
CA PHE A 223 2.36 24.05 8.36
C PHE A 223 2.21 23.49 9.76
N ILE A 224 2.90 22.37 10.06
CA ILE A 224 2.85 21.74 11.38
C ILE A 224 3.42 22.67 12.44
N ASN A 225 4.55 23.35 12.19
CA ASN A 225 5.14 24.29 13.15
C ASN A 225 4.24 25.50 13.40
N ASP A 226 3.63 26.06 12.35
CA ASP A 226 2.69 27.17 12.46
C ASP A 226 1.48 26.78 13.31
N LEU A 227 0.93 25.57 13.09
CA LEU A 227 -0.14 25.02 13.91
C LEU A 227 0.29 24.81 15.37
N ALA A 228 1.54 24.39 15.63
CA ALA A 228 2.08 24.27 17.00
C ALA A 228 2.21 25.63 17.70
N SER A 229 2.68 26.63 16.95
CA SER A 229 2.91 27.98 17.48
C SER A 229 1.59 28.68 17.85
N ASN A 230 0.53 28.34 17.12
CA ASN A 230 -0.84 28.82 17.35
C ASN A 230 -1.58 27.85 18.28
N SER A 231 -1.17 27.77 19.55
CA SER A 231 -1.80 26.92 20.59
C SER A 231 -3.15 27.49 21.08
N GLU A 232 -4.05 27.81 20.15
CA GLU A 232 -5.40 28.25 20.45
C GLU A 232 -6.36 27.05 20.42
N PHE A 233 -6.94 26.72 21.58
CA PHE A 233 -7.89 25.61 21.75
C PHE A 233 -9.36 26.06 21.78
N GLY A 234 -9.57 27.37 21.60
CA GLY A 234 -10.88 27.99 21.70
C GLY A 234 -11.45 28.02 23.12
N PRO A 235 -12.62 28.68 23.30
CA PRO A 235 -13.37 28.66 24.55
C PRO A 235 -13.98 27.28 24.83
N ALA A 236 -14.21 26.96 26.11
CA ALA A 236 -14.90 25.73 26.48
C ALA A 236 -16.31 25.66 25.84
N GLN A 237 -16.63 24.52 25.23
CA GLN A 237 -17.93 24.24 24.59
C GLN A 237 -19.01 23.81 25.58
N GLU A 238 -18.62 23.41 26.80
CA GLU A 238 -19.55 23.06 27.88
C GLU A 238 -19.36 23.90 29.16
N GLY A 239 -20.37 23.87 30.04
CA GLY A 239 -20.32 24.48 31.37
C GLY A 239 -20.53 26.00 31.40
N LEU A 240 -19.95 26.65 32.42
CA LEU A 240 -20.11 28.11 32.63
C LEU A 240 -19.37 28.92 31.55
N GLY A 241 -18.24 28.41 31.06
CA GLY A 241 -17.45 29.03 30.00
C GLY A 241 -18.22 29.14 28.69
N ALA A 242 -18.87 28.05 28.27
CA ALA A 242 -19.74 28.01 27.09
C ALA A 242 -20.85 29.05 27.16
N LYS A 243 -21.58 29.11 28.29
CA LYS A 243 -22.66 30.10 28.49
C LYS A 243 -22.19 31.54 28.40
N ILE A 244 -20.98 31.83 28.90
CA ILE A 244 -20.39 33.17 28.79
C ILE A 244 -20.03 33.48 27.34
N ASN A 245 -19.44 32.52 26.63
CA ASN A 245 -19.09 32.64 25.22
C ASN A 245 -20.34 32.84 24.33
N ASP A 246 -21.41 32.09 24.57
CA ASP A 246 -22.69 32.22 23.86
C ASP A 246 -23.28 33.62 24.01
N VAL A 247 -23.27 34.15 25.24
CA VAL A 247 -23.74 35.50 25.54
C VAL A 247 -22.88 36.56 24.83
N LEU A 248 -21.56 36.39 24.83
CA LEU A 248 -20.64 37.30 24.15
C LEU A 248 -20.81 37.25 22.63
N ASN A 249 -20.97 36.06 22.05
CA ASN A 249 -21.20 35.85 20.62
C ASN A 249 -22.54 36.44 20.18
N ALA A 250 -23.63 36.16 20.91
CA ALA A 250 -24.94 36.73 20.65
C ALA A 250 -24.92 38.26 20.76
N PHE A 251 -24.19 38.81 21.74
CA PHE A 251 -24.00 40.25 21.85
C PHE A 251 -23.23 40.82 20.65
N ARG A 252 -22.10 40.20 20.27
CA ARG A 252 -21.25 40.62 19.14
C ARG A 252 -22.03 40.60 17.81
N GLU A 253 -22.85 39.58 17.58
CA GLU A 253 -23.72 39.51 16.40
C GLU A 253 -24.82 40.56 16.42
N THR A 254 -25.46 40.78 17.58
CA THR A 254 -26.54 41.76 17.75
C THR A 254 -26.05 43.19 17.49
N ILE A 255 -24.81 43.51 17.87
CA ILE A 255 -24.23 44.85 17.67
C ILE A 255 -23.55 45.03 16.29
N THR A 256 -23.37 43.96 15.51
CA THR A 256 -22.76 44.02 14.17
C THR A 256 -23.86 44.25 13.13
N PHE A 257 -24.16 45.52 12.84
CA PHE A 257 -25.27 45.87 11.95
C PHE A 257 -24.91 45.92 10.45
N VAL A 258 -23.63 46.04 10.12
CA VAL A 258 -23.15 46.21 8.74
C VAL A 258 -23.02 44.84 8.05
N PRO A 259 -23.65 44.60 6.88
CA PRO A 259 -23.61 43.29 6.20
C PRO A 259 -22.18 42.76 5.95
N HIS A 260 -21.27 43.61 5.48
CA HIS A 260 -19.86 43.25 5.29
C HIS A 260 -19.17 42.86 6.61
N ALA A 261 -19.48 43.54 7.72
CA ALA A 261 -18.90 43.22 9.02
C ALA A 261 -19.47 41.91 9.59
N LYS A 262 -20.75 41.59 9.30
CA LYS A 262 -21.34 40.29 9.62
C LYS A 262 -20.66 39.16 8.85
N LYS A 263 -20.45 39.34 7.54
CA LYS A 263 -19.75 38.37 6.70
C LYS A 263 -18.34 38.11 7.23
N LYS A 264 -17.56 39.18 7.47
CA LYS A 264 -16.20 39.07 8.05
C LYS A 264 -16.19 38.39 9.43
N LEU A 265 -17.22 38.63 10.25
CA LEU A 265 -17.35 37.96 11.55
C LEU A 265 -17.63 36.46 11.38
N GLN A 266 -18.47 36.07 10.43
CA GLN A 266 -18.74 34.66 10.12
C GLN A 266 -17.49 33.96 9.56
N GLU A 267 -16.79 34.58 8.62
CA GLU A 267 -15.52 34.10 8.08
C GLU A 267 -14.48 33.88 9.21
N GLN A 268 -14.36 34.82 10.14
CA GLN A 268 -13.48 34.68 11.31
C GLN A 268 -13.90 33.57 12.26
N LYS A 269 -15.20 33.40 12.51
CA LYS A 269 -15.70 32.32 13.38
C LYS A 269 -15.44 30.95 12.76
N SER A 270 -15.68 30.83 11.46
CA SER A 270 -15.38 29.63 10.68
C SER A 270 -13.88 29.30 10.75
N ALA A 271 -13.01 30.25 10.40
CA ALA A 271 -11.56 30.06 10.44
C ALA A 271 -11.05 29.67 11.84
N ASN A 272 -11.57 30.31 12.90
CA ASN A 272 -11.22 29.97 14.27
C ASN A 272 -11.70 28.56 14.66
N ALA A 273 -12.91 28.16 14.25
CA ALA A 273 -13.41 26.81 14.52
C ALA A 273 -12.52 25.74 13.88
N LEU A 274 -12.07 25.98 12.64
CA LEU A 274 -11.12 25.09 11.98
C LEU A 274 -9.78 25.05 12.71
N LEU A 275 -9.21 26.22 13.07
CA LEU A 275 -7.97 26.30 13.81
C LEU A 275 -8.05 25.55 15.14
N PHE A 276 -9.12 25.75 15.91
CA PHE A 276 -9.30 25.06 17.19
C PHE A 276 -9.43 23.55 16.98
N SER A 277 -10.14 23.10 15.94
CA SER A 277 -10.25 21.69 15.60
C SER A 277 -8.89 21.06 15.27
N MET A 278 -8.09 21.73 14.43
CA MET A 278 -6.74 21.29 14.07
C MET A 278 -5.80 21.26 15.28
N SER A 279 -5.85 22.29 16.14
CA SER A 279 -5.07 22.34 17.37
C SER A 279 -5.45 21.20 18.32
N HIS A 280 -6.74 20.95 18.56
CA HIS A 280 -7.16 19.83 19.41
C HIS A 280 -6.76 18.47 18.82
N ALA A 281 -6.91 18.28 17.51
CA ALA A 281 -6.49 17.04 16.83
C ALA A 281 -4.99 16.79 17.00
N LYS A 282 -4.17 17.80 16.70
CA LYS A 282 -2.71 17.73 16.83
C LYS A 282 -2.22 17.35 18.23
N TYR A 283 -2.95 17.73 19.27
CA TYR A 283 -2.61 17.41 20.67
C TYR A 283 -3.39 16.19 21.21
N GLY A 284 -3.94 15.35 20.33
CA GLY A 284 -4.61 14.09 20.69
C GLY A 284 -5.98 14.26 21.36
N ASN A 285 -6.56 15.47 21.38
CA ASN A 285 -7.88 15.73 21.95
C ASN A 285 -8.99 15.59 20.90
N PHE A 286 -9.16 14.37 20.38
CA PHE A 286 -10.05 14.09 19.24
C PHE A 286 -11.51 14.46 19.50
N THR A 287 -12.03 14.27 20.71
CA THR A 287 -13.41 14.63 21.05
C THR A 287 -13.67 16.13 20.87
N GLU A 288 -12.79 16.98 21.40
CA GLU A 288 -12.93 18.43 21.24
C GLU A 288 -12.63 18.86 19.79
N SER A 289 -11.72 18.18 19.10
CA SER A 289 -11.49 18.40 17.68
C SER A 289 -12.77 18.19 16.87
N GLN A 290 -13.49 17.09 17.12
CA GLN A 290 -14.77 16.79 16.45
C GLN A 290 -15.87 17.79 16.82
N ASN A 291 -15.93 18.26 18.07
CA ASN A 291 -16.88 19.30 18.48
C ASN A 291 -16.66 20.60 17.69
N TRP A 292 -15.40 21.05 17.58
CA TRP A 292 -15.04 22.25 16.83
C TRP A 292 -15.21 22.07 15.32
N MET A 293 -14.95 20.86 14.80
CA MET A 293 -15.31 20.53 13.43
C MET A 293 -16.83 20.65 13.20
N GLY A 294 -17.64 20.16 14.13
CA GLY A 294 -19.09 20.33 14.11
C GLY A 294 -19.49 21.80 13.96
N VAL A 295 -18.87 22.70 14.73
CA VAL A 295 -19.06 24.15 14.57
C VAL A 295 -18.63 24.65 13.20
N TRP A 296 -17.46 24.24 12.69
CA TRP A 296 -16.99 24.61 11.34
C TRP A 296 -17.97 24.13 10.24
N THR A 297 -18.58 22.96 10.40
CA THR A 297 -19.56 22.43 9.43
C THR A 297 -20.87 23.23 9.37
N GLU A 298 -21.20 24.03 10.39
CA GLU A 298 -22.42 24.85 10.39
C GLU A 298 -22.33 26.03 9.41
N PHE A 299 -21.13 26.37 8.95
CA PHE A 299 -20.90 27.45 7.99
C PHE A 299 -20.99 26.96 6.54
N GLU A 300 -21.38 27.87 5.65
CA GLU A 300 -21.25 27.70 4.20
C GLU A 300 -19.80 27.94 3.80
N HIS A 301 -19.27 27.06 2.95
CA HIS A 301 -17.91 27.13 2.41
C HIS A 301 -17.98 27.13 0.89
N SER A 302 -17.16 27.94 0.25
CA SER A 302 -16.99 27.93 -1.19
C SER A 302 -16.09 26.77 -1.62
N GLU A 303 -16.24 26.32 -2.87
CA GLU A 303 -15.38 25.27 -3.46
C GLU A 303 -13.89 25.65 -3.38
N SER A 304 -13.54 26.90 -3.68
CA SER A 304 -12.16 27.39 -3.61
C SER A 304 -11.57 27.35 -2.20
N GLU A 305 -12.38 27.62 -1.17
CA GLU A 305 -11.93 27.50 0.23
C GLU A 305 -11.64 26.03 0.61
N LEU A 306 -12.50 25.11 0.17
CA LEU A 306 -12.33 23.67 0.42
C LEU A 306 -11.12 23.09 -0.34
N LYS A 307 -10.93 23.49 -1.60
CA LYS A 307 -9.75 23.12 -2.41
C LYS A 307 -8.46 23.60 -1.75
N ARG A 308 -8.40 24.87 -1.35
CA ARG A 308 -7.23 25.43 -0.65
C ARG A 308 -6.94 24.70 0.66
N MET A 309 -7.96 24.44 1.48
CA MET A 309 -7.80 23.70 2.72
C MET A 309 -7.23 22.29 2.48
N ARG A 310 -7.68 21.61 1.44
CA ARG A 310 -7.12 20.31 1.06
C ARG A 310 -5.69 20.40 0.57
N ALA A 311 -5.36 21.45 -0.19
CA ALA A 311 -3.99 21.68 -0.64
C ALA A 311 -3.05 21.98 0.52
N ASP A 312 -3.51 22.70 1.55
CA ASP A 312 -2.73 22.93 2.77
C ASP A 312 -2.56 21.65 3.62
N LEU A 313 -3.42 20.64 3.44
CA LEU A 313 -3.39 19.34 4.13
C LEU A 313 -3.01 18.18 3.19
N PHE A 314 -2.29 18.46 2.09
CA PHE A 314 -1.97 17.45 1.08
C PHE A 314 -1.21 16.25 1.66
N PHE A 315 -0.30 16.52 2.60
CA PHE A 315 0.58 15.55 3.25
C PHE A 315 -0.13 14.67 4.31
N VAL A 316 -1.35 15.06 4.72
CA VAL A 316 -2.15 14.35 5.73
C VAL A 316 -2.82 13.14 5.08
N LEU A 317 -2.53 11.94 5.56
CA LEU A 317 -3.00 10.67 5.04
C LEU A 317 -3.91 9.94 6.06
N PRO A 318 -4.68 8.93 5.63
CA PRO A 318 -5.36 8.03 6.56
C PRO A 318 -4.39 7.52 7.64
N GLY A 319 -4.83 7.56 8.91
CA GLY A 319 -3.97 7.27 10.08
C GLY A 319 -3.49 8.52 10.81
N ASP A 320 -3.37 9.66 10.13
CA ASP A 320 -2.90 10.91 10.74
C ASP A 320 -3.97 11.60 11.62
N ASP A 321 -3.53 12.28 12.69
CA ASP A 321 -4.39 13.01 13.62
C ASP A 321 -5.31 14.04 12.94
N LEU A 322 -4.81 14.67 11.87
CA LEU A 322 -5.53 15.70 11.11
C LEU A 322 -6.43 15.11 10.01
N TYR A 323 -6.39 13.80 9.75
CA TYR A 323 -7.07 13.20 8.61
C TYR A 323 -8.59 13.39 8.65
N ALA A 324 -9.19 13.34 9.84
CA ALA A 324 -10.62 13.59 10.00
C ALA A 324 -11.03 14.98 9.47
N ILE A 325 -10.14 15.97 9.57
CA ILE A 325 -10.37 17.34 9.09
C ILE A 325 -10.27 17.40 7.55
N LYS A 326 -9.24 16.76 6.96
CA LYS A 326 -9.07 16.63 5.50
C LYS A 326 -10.27 15.91 4.86
N SER A 327 -10.71 14.81 5.48
CA SER A 327 -11.84 13.98 5.01
C SER A 327 -13.16 14.74 5.02
N GLN A 328 -13.40 15.61 6.00
CA GLN A 328 -14.60 16.47 6.03
C GLN A 328 -14.61 17.51 4.90
N ALA A 329 -13.44 18.07 4.56
CA ALA A 329 -13.34 18.97 3.41
C ALA A 329 -13.60 18.23 2.09
N ALA A 330 -13.04 17.03 1.92
CA ALA A 330 -13.28 16.17 0.75
C ALA A 330 -14.76 15.79 0.60
N THR A 331 -15.41 15.34 1.68
CA THR A 331 -16.83 14.98 1.68
C THR A 331 -17.72 16.13 1.20
N ARG A 332 -17.38 17.37 1.54
CA ARG A 332 -18.13 18.57 1.10
C ARG A 332 -17.80 18.99 -0.32
N LEU A 333 -16.57 18.78 -0.77
CA LEU A 333 -16.13 19.16 -2.11
C LEU A 333 -16.77 18.28 -3.18
N TYR A 334 -16.74 16.97 -2.98
CA TYR A 334 -17.21 15.99 -3.97
C TYR A 334 -18.68 15.60 -3.76
N GLY A 335 -19.19 15.68 -2.53
CA GLY A 335 -20.56 15.32 -2.22
C GLY A 335 -20.91 13.88 -2.61
N GLU A 336 -22.20 13.57 -2.73
CA GLU A 336 -22.64 12.27 -3.23
C GLU A 336 -22.58 12.19 -4.77
N ASP A 337 -22.55 13.32 -5.49
CA ASP A 337 -22.70 13.33 -6.95
C ASP A 337 -21.38 13.14 -7.71
N ASP A 338 -20.22 13.41 -7.09
CA ASP A 338 -18.88 13.27 -7.71
C ASP A 338 -18.07 12.12 -7.08
N VAL A 339 -18.61 10.90 -7.22
CA VAL A 339 -18.02 9.69 -6.60
C VAL A 339 -16.64 9.35 -7.17
N LEU A 340 -16.45 9.53 -8.47
CA LEU A 340 -15.17 9.20 -9.13
C LEU A 340 -14.02 10.05 -8.60
N SER A 341 -14.24 11.35 -8.37
CA SER A 341 -13.19 12.20 -7.82
C SER A 341 -12.82 11.85 -6.37
N ASP A 342 -13.78 11.41 -5.55
CA ASP A 342 -13.46 10.90 -4.20
C ASP A 342 -12.72 9.57 -4.25
N LEU A 343 -13.08 8.67 -5.16
CA LEU A 343 -12.38 7.40 -5.37
C LEU A 343 -10.93 7.64 -5.82
N ASN A 344 -10.71 8.50 -6.81
CA ASN A 344 -9.38 8.90 -7.27
C ASN A 344 -8.52 9.48 -6.14
N ARG A 345 -9.10 10.36 -5.30
CA ARG A 345 -8.40 10.89 -4.12
C ARG A 345 -7.97 9.77 -3.18
N ARG A 346 -8.87 8.85 -2.86
CA ARG A 346 -8.60 7.72 -1.94
C ARG A 346 -7.56 6.77 -2.51
N TYR A 347 -7.60 6.51 -3.82
CA TYR A 347 -6.56 5.74 -4.51
C TYR A 347 -5.18 6.38 -4.34
N ASN A 348 -5.06 7.69 -4.60
CA ASN A 348 -3.80 8.42 -4.42
C ASN A 348 -3.33 8.40 -2.95
N GLU A 349 -4.23 8.45 -1.97
CA GLU A 349 -3.87 8.31 -0.56
C GLU A 349 -3.31 6.92 -0.22
N ILE A 350 -3.83 5.86 -0.82
CA ILE A 350 -3.28 4.50 -0.68
C ILE A 350 -1.88 4.43 -1.29
N GLU A 351 -1.67 4.98 -2.49
CA GLU A 351 -0.34 5.04 -3.11
C GLU A 351 0.66 5.84 -2.28
N SER A 352 0.24 6.98 -1.73
CA SER A 352 1.05 7.79 -0.81
C SER A 352 1.45 7.00 0.45
N LEU A 353 0.53 6.25 1.06
CA LEU A 353 0.84 5.41 2.23
C LEU A 353 1.82 4.28 1.88
N LEU A 354 1.65 3.63 0.74
CA LEU A 354 2.58 2.60 0.25
C LEU A 354 3.97 3.18 -0.02
N SER A 355 4.05 4.39 -0.59
CA SER A 355 5.33 5.07 -0.84
C SER A 355 6.09 5.41 0.45
N ARG A 356 5.36 5.59 1.57
CA ARG A 356 5.90 5.81 2.92
C ARG A 356 6.16 4.49 3.68
N ALA A 357 5.96 3.33 3.05
CA ALA A 357 6.01 2.01 3.68
C ALA A 357 5.01 1.82 4.85
N SER A 358 3.93 2.61 4.89
CA SER A 358 2.84 2.49 5.89
C SER A 358 1.83 1.43 5.46
N TYR A 359 2.24 0.17 5.39
CA TYR A 359 1.44 -0.92 4.81
C TYR A 359 0.11 -1.20 5.55
N ILE A 360 0.09 -1.10 6.88
CA ILE A 360 -1.13 -1.33 7.69
C ILE A 360 -2.17 -0.25 7.40
N ASP A 361 -1.77 1.02 7.41
CA ASP A 361 -2.65 2.13 7.10
C ASP A 361 -3.11 2.08 5.64
N ALA A 362 -2.23 1.67 4.72
CA ALA A 362 -2.59 1.47 3.30
C ALA A 362 -3.65 0.37 3.13
N GLU A 363 -3.54 -0.74 3.87
CA GLU A 363 -4.53 -1.81 3.87
C GLU A 363 -5.88 -1.30 4.42
N GLN A 364 -5.87 -0.57 5.53
CA GLN A 364 -7.09 0.01 6.09
C GLN A 364 -7.73 1.02 5.14
N ALA A 365 -6.94 1.92 4.55
CA ALA A 365 -7.40 2.90 3.57
C ALA A 365 -7.99 2.21 2.32
N TYR A 366 -7.39 1.11 1.88
CA TYR A 366 -7.92 0.28 0.81
C TYR A 366 -9.28 -0.32 1.15
N MET A 367 -9.47 -0.84 2.37
CA MET A 367 -10.76 -1.41 2.78
C MET A 367 -11.87 -0.34 2.84
N GLU A 368 -11.53 0.90 3.23
CA GLU A 368 -12.46 2.03 3.14
C GLU A 368 -12.78 2.40 1.69
N TYR A 369 -11.76 2.50 0.83
CA TYR A 369 -11.92 2.72 -0.61
C TYR A 369 -12.84 1.67 -1.23
N LYS A 370 -12.59 0.39 -0.95
CA LYS A 370 -13.41 -0.75 -1.38
C LYS A 370 -14.85 -0.58 -0.93
N SER A 371 -15.09 -0.27 0.34
CA SER A 371 -16.45 -0.08 0.85
C SER A 371 -17.21 1.04 0.14
N VAL A 372 -16.55 2.17 -0.12
CA VAL A 372 -17.14 3.31 -0.83
C VAL A 372 -17.45 2.93 -2.29
N PHE A 373 -16.52 2.25 -2.96
CA PHE A 373 -16.73 1.80 -4.34
C PHE A 373 -17.90 0.81 -4.42
N GLU A 374 -17.93 -0.19 -3.54
CA GLU A 374 -19.02 -1.17 -3.52
C GLU A 374 -20.39 -0.53 -3.26
N GLN A 375 -20.47 0.46 -2.39
CA GLN A 375 -21.71 1.22 -2.18
C GLN A 375 -22.13 1.95 -3.46
N ALA A 376 -21.18 2.54 -4.18
CA ALA A 376 -21.46 3.21 -5.44
C ALA A 376 -21.94 2.23 -6.52
N LEU A 377 -21.32 1.05 -6.65
CA LEU A 377 -21.78 -0.03 -7.54
C LEU A 377 -23.20 -0.48 -7.18
N GLN A 378 -23.48 -0.74 -5.89
CA GLN A 378 -24.80 -1.18 -5.42
C GLN A 378 -25.90 -0.13 -5.62
N SER A 379 -25.54 1.15 -5.67
CA SER A 379 -26.49 2.24 -5.92
C SER A 379 -26.95 2.32 -7.38
N GLY A 380 -26.30 1.60 -8.30
CA GLY A 380 -26.56 1.65 -9.75
C GLY A 380 -26.03 2.90 -10.44
N LYS A 381 -25.20 3.72 -9.76
CA LYS A 381 -24.58 4.93 -10.34
C LYS A 381 -23.71 4.61 -11.55
N PHE A 382 -23.15 3.42 -11.58
CA PHE A 382 -22.20 2.94 -12.58
C PHE A 382 -22.84 1.98 -13.60
N ASP A 383 -24.18 1.88 -13.65
CA ASP A 383 -24.90 1.01 -14.58
C ASP A 383 -25.04 1.61 -16.01
N ASP A 384 -24.61 2.86 -16.21
CA ASP A 384 -24.63 3.49 -17.53
C ASP A 384 -23.35 3.18 -18.32
N VAL A 385 -23.51 2.93 -19.62
CA VAL A 385 -22.40 2.70 -20.56
C VAL A 385 -21.46 3.91 -20.63
N GLU A 386 -21.95 5.11 -20.32
CA GLU A 386 -21.11 6.32 -20.25
C GLU A 386 -19.98 6.21 -19.20
N TYR A 387 -20.17 5.41 -18.14
CA TYR A 387 -19.14 5.20 -17.09
C TYR A 387 -18.20 4.02 -17.35
N LEU A 388 -18.42 3.25 -18.43
CA LEU A 388 -17.63 2.05 -18.71
C LEU A 388 -16.12 2.36 -18.78
N ASP A 389 -15.75 3.47 -19.43
CA ASP A 389 -14.35 3.84 -19.57
C ASP A 389 -13.74 4.30 -18.24
N ASP A 390 -14.51 5.00 -17.39
CA ASP A 390 -14.08 5.38 -16.04
C ASP A 390 -13.84 4.14 -15.16
N ILE A 391 -14.81 3.22 -15.11
CA ILE A 391 -14.71 1.98 -14.33
C ILE A 391 -13.54 1.13 -14.81
N THR A 392 -13.33 1.05 -16.13
CA THR A 392 -12.22 0.28 -16.68
C THR A 392 -10.86 0.93 -16.38
N ARG A 393 -10.77 2.27 -16.34
CA ARG A 393 -9.56 2.98 -15.91
C ARG A 393 -9.25 2.71 -14.43
N GLU A 394 -10.25 2.79 -13.56
CA GLU A 394 -10.11 2.45 -12.14
C GLU A 394 -9.67 0.99 -11.95
N TYR A 395 -10.29 0.07 -12.69
CA TYR A 395 -9.92 -1.34 -12.69
C TYR A 395 -8.44 -1.54 -13.03
N LEU A 396 -7.94 -0.90 -14.08
CA LEU A 396 -6.54 -1.05 -14.52
C LEU A 396 -5.54 -0.50 -13.49
N LEU A 397 -5.87 0.62 -12.83
CA LEU A 397 -5.06 1.16 -11.74
C LEU A 397 -5.06 0.22 -10.53
N LEU A 398 -6.25 -0.22 -10.11
CA LEU A 398 -6.42 -1.10 -8.96
C LEU A 398 -5.76 -2.46 -9.16
N GLU A 399 -5.93 -3.08 -10.33
CA GLU A 399 -5.26 -4.35 -10.71
C GLU A 399 -3.75 -4.24 -10.47
N LEU A 400 -3.15 -3.16 -10.95
CA LEU A 400 -1.73 -2.94 -10.85
C LEU A 400 -1.28 -2.66 -9.41
N LEU A 401 -2.02 -1.84 -8.66
CA LEU A 401 -1.77 -1.53 -7.26
C LEU A 401 -1.75 -2.82 -6.41
N LEU A 402 -2.82 -3.61 -6.51
CA LEU A 402 -2.96 -4.86 -5.76
C LEU A 402 -1.90 -5.88 -6.17
N ARG A 403 -1.62 -6.00 -7.48
CA ARG A 403 -0.63 -6.96 -7.99
C ARG A 403 0.81 -6.63 -7.56
N LYS A 404 1.15 -5.36 -7.40
CA LYS A 404 2.51 -4.92 -7.04
C LYS A 404 2.87 -5.10 -5.57
N ASN A 405 1.90 -5.06 -4.68
CA ASN A 405 2.16 -4.93 -3.25
C ASN A 405 1.68 -6.17 -2.49
N SER A 406 2.60 -6.88 -1.83
CA SER A 406 2.32 -8.14 -1.14
C SER A 406 1.24 -8.03 -0.06
N VAL A 407 1.09 -6.85 0.57
CA VAL A 407 0.07 -6.58 1.60
C VAL A 407 -1.36 -6.86 1.13
N PHE A 408 -1.63 -6.78 -0.18
CA PHE A 408 -2.95 -7.01 -0.76
C PHE A 408 -3.17 -8.42 -1.32
N TYR A 409 -2.28 -9.38 -1.07
CA TYR A 409 -2.45 -10.76 -1.54
C TYR A 409 -3.35 -11.56 -0.59
N LYS A 410 -4.60 -11.11 -0.47
CA LYS A 410 -5.69 -11.72 0.30
C LYS A 410 -6.96 -11.73 -0.55
N THR A 411 -7.80 -12.76 -0.41
CA THR A 411 -9.10 -12.87 -1.09
C THR A 411 -9.96 -11.60 -0.94
N GLU A 412 -9.99 -11.04 0.27
CA GLU A 412 -10.77 -9.82 0.55
C GLU A 412 -10.30 -8.63 -0.29
N SER A 413 -9.01 -8.58 -0.62
CA SER A 413 -8.46 -7.49 -1.42
C SER A 413 -8.82 -7.62 -2.90
N THR A 414 -8.86 -8.83 -3.45
CA THR A 414 -9.16 -9.05 -4.87
C THR A 414 -10.65 -9.05 -5.20
N GLU A 415 -11.53 -9.23 -4.21
CA GLU A 415 -13.00 -9.28 -4.42
C GLU A 415 -13.56 -8.05 -5.18
N LEU A 416 -13.00 -6.87 -4.97
CA LEU A 416 -13.43 -5.66 -5.69
C LEU A 416 -13.13 -5.75 -7.19
N LEU A 417 -12.00 -6.36 -7.58
CA LEU A 417 -11.67 -6.55 -8.99
C LEU A 417 -12.76 -7.38 -9.68
N SER A 418 -13.14 -8.51 -9.10
CA SER A 418 -14.19 -9.38 -9.66
C SER A 418 -15.54 -8.65 -9.81
N LYS A 419 -15.90 -7.81 -8.83
CA LYS A 419 -17.11 -6.95 -8.91
C LYS A 419 -17.04 -5.92 -10.03
N LEU A 420 -15.89 -5.26 -10.21
CA LEU A 420 -15.69 -4.30 -11.30
C LEU A 420 -15.77 -4.99 -12.66
N GLU A 421 -15.23 -6.20 -12.76
CA GLU A 421 -15.23 -6.98 -13.98
C GLU A 421 -16.63 -7.44 -14.38
N ASP A 422 -17.46 -7.87 -13.42
CA ASP A 422 -18.87 -8.17 -13.68
C ASP A 422 -19.61 -6.97 -14.27
N VAL A 423 -19.33 -5.76 -13.74
CA VAL A 423 -19.91 -4.51 -14.24
C VAL A 423 -19.40 -4.22 -15.65
N ILE A 424 -18.08 -4.30 -15.89
CA ILE A 424 -17.47 -4.12 -17.21
C ILE A 424 -18.08 -5.09 -18.23
N LEU A 425 -18.23 -6.39 -17.89
CA LEU A 425 -18.85 -7.38 -18.76
C LEU A 425 -20.33 -7.13 -18.99
N SER A 426 -21.05 -6.58 -18.02
CA SER A 426 -22.47 -6.24 -18.19
C SER A 426 -22.70 -5.07 -19.16
N LEU A 427 -21.73 -4.15 -19.23
CA LEU A 427 -21.75 -2.95 -20.08
C LEU A 427 -21.04 -3.14 -21.42
N ALA A 428 -20.17 -4.14 -21.51
CA ALA A 428 -19.44 -4.47 -22.73
C ALA A 428 -20.39 -4.88 -23.87
N GLY A 429 -20.10 -4.37 -25.06
CA GLY A 429 -21.03 -4.36 -26.18
C GLY A 429 -21.23 -5.72 -26.85
N THR A 430 -20.41 -6.02 -27.85
CA THR A 430 -20.59 -7.23 -28.67
C THR A 430 -20.00 -8.47 -28.00
N GLN A 431 -20.39 -9.68 -28.45
CA GLN A 431 -19.76 -10.92 -27.96
C GLN A 431 -18.24 -10.95 -28.19
N GLN A 432 -17.76 -10.32 -29.27
CA GLN A 432 -16.33 -10.20 -29.51
C GLN A 432 -15.68 -9.32 -28.43
N ASP A 433 -16.29 -8.20 -28.07
CA ASP A 433 -15.79 -7.33 -27.00
C ASP A 433 -15.76 -8.09 -25.67
N LEU A 434 -16.81 -8.85 -25.35
CA LEU A 434 -16.86 -9.68 -24.15
C LEU A 434 -15.75 -10.73 -24.10
N ASP A 435 -15.50 -11.43 -25.20
CA ASP A 435 -14.42 -12.42 -25.28
C ASP A 435 -13.04 -11.73 -25.13
N GLU A 436 -12.87 -10.49 -25.63
CA GLU A 436 -11.66 -9.69 -25.47
C GLU A 436 -11.44 -9.26 -24.00
N GLU A 437 -12.49 -8.79 -23.31
CA GLU A 437 -12.40 -8.41 -21.88
C GLU A 437 -12.12 -9.63 -20.99
N ARG A 438 -12.84 -10.74 -21.19
CA ARG A 438 -12.57 -12.01 -20.47
C ARG A 438 -11.12 -12.45 -20.62
N LEU A 439 -10.55 -12.32 -21.81
CA LEU A 439 -9.16 -12.67 -22.05
C LEU A 439 -8.19 -11.74 -21.30
N ALA A 440 -8.51 -10.46 -21.17
CA ALA A 440 -7.73 -9.53 -20.36
C ALA A 440 -7.80 -9.88 -18.86
N PHE A 441 -8.97 -10.30 -18.38
CA PHE A 441 -9.17 -10.74 -16.99
C PHE A 441 -8.42 -12.04 -16.68
N VAL A 442 -8.45 -13.04 -17.58
CA VAL A 442 -7.60 -14.24 -17.47
C VAL A 442 -6.12 -13.86 -17.41
N GLN A 443 -5.68 -12.94 -18.27
CA GLN A 443 -4.29 -12.47 -18.28
C GLN A 443 -3.90 -11.77 -16.96
N SER A 444 -4.81 -11.00 -16.36
CA SER A 444 -4.63 -10.37 -15.05
C SER A 444 -4.41 -11.44 -13.95
N ARG A 445 -5.26 -12.47 -13.89
CA ARG A 445 -5.16 -13.58 -12.91
C ARG A 445 -3.85 -14.33 -13.02
N VAL A 446 -3.43 -14.63 -14.25
CA VAL A 446 -2.14 -15.27 -14.51
C VAL A 446 -0.99 -14.45 -13.92
N ARG A 447 -0.99 -13.13 -14.11
CA ARG A 447 0.05 -12.25 -13.54
C ARG A 447 -0.02 -12.15 -12.02
N PHE A 448 -1.21 -12.15 -11.43
CA PHE A 448 -1.38 -12.25 -9.98
C PHE A 448 -0.81 -13.55 -9.43
N LEU A 449 -1.11 -14.68 -10.06
CA LEU A 449 -0.60 -15.99 -9.64
C LEU A 449 0.94 -16.05 -9.74
N GLU A 450 1.52 -15.53 -10.83
CA GLU A 450 2.99 -15.43 -10.98
C GLU A 450 3.63 -14.64 -9.84
N ASN A 451 3.07 -13.47 -9.51
CA ASN A 451 3.58 -12.64 -8.42
C ASN A 451 3.31 -13.24 -7.03
N LEU A 452 2.16 -13.87 -6.82
CA LEU A 452 1.82 -14.54 -5.57
C LEU A 452 2.87 -15.59 -5.23
N PHE A 453 3.27 -16.40 -6.20
CA PHE A 453 4.30 -17.42 -5.98
C PHE A 453 5.65 -16.79 -5.63
N ASN A 454 6.05 -15.69 -6.29
CA ASN A 454 7.24 -14.94 -5.88
C ASN A 454 7.15 -14.46 -4.42
N PHE A 455 5.99 -13.94 -4.00
CA PHE A 455 5.80 -13.47 -2.63
C PHE A 455 5.76 -14.58 -1.59
N VAL A 456 5.28 -15.77 -1.93
CA VAL A 456 5.35 -16.95 -1.07
C VAL A 456 6.81 -17.38 -0.87
N VAL A 457 7.61 -17.35 -1.94
CA VAL A 457 9.05 -17.67 -1.89
C VAL A 457 9.81 -16.65 -1.04
N ASP A 458 9.49 -15.37 -1.19
CA ASP A 458 10.04 -14.28 -0.38
C ASP A 458 9.45 -14.23 1.05
N ARG A 459 8.58 -15.19 1.42
CA ARG A 459 7.89 -15.28 2.72
C ARG A 459 7.06 -14.04 3.09
N LYS A 460 6.66 -13.26 2.10
CA LYS A 460 5.80 -12.06 2.28
C LYS A 460 4.31 -12.39 2.37
N VAL A 461 3.92 -13.59 1.92
CA VAL A 461 2.53 -14.08 1.99
C VAL A 461 2.54 -15.49 2.58
N SER A 462 1.65 -15.75 3.53
CA SER A 462 1.58 -17.06 4.17
C SER A 462 1.09 -18.13 3.20
N LYS A 463 1.55 -19.38 3.39
CA LYS A 463 1.10 -20.54 2.60
C LYS A 463 -0.43 -20.69 2.58
N LYS A 464 -1.09 -20.41 3.70
CA LYS A 464 -2.55 -20.50 3.83
C LYS A 464 -3.24 -19.44 2.96
N GLU A 465 -2.89 -18.16 3.15
CA GLU A 465 -3.48 -17.06 2.36
C GLU A 465 -3.19 -17.23 0.88
N ALA A 466 -1.97 -17.63 0.53
CA ALA A 466 -1.60 -17.93 -0.85
C ALA A 466 -2.45 -19.05 -1.45
N THR A 467 -2.69 -20.13 -0.72
CA THR A 467 -3.49 -21.25 -1.22
C THR A 467 -4.95 -20.84 -1.43
N GLU A 468 -5.53 -20.10 -0.48
CA GLU A 468 -6.90 -19.60 -0.55
C GLU A 468 -7.06 -18.68 -1.77
N LEU A 469 -6.21 -17.65 -1.88
CA LEU A 469 -6.24 -16.70 -3.00
C LEU A 469 -5.94 -17.36 -4.34
N ALA A 470 -4.92 -18.23 -4.42
CA ALA A 470 -4.56 -18.88 -5.68
C ALA A 470 -5.68 -19.78 -6.22
N THR A 471 -6.38 -20.48 -5.32
CA THR A 471 -7.52 -21.34 -5.69
C THR A 471 -8.66 -20.51 -6.26
N GLU A 472 -8.96 -19.37 -5.64
CA GLU A 472 -10.01 -18.45 -6.11
C GLU A 472 -9.65 -17.84 -7.47
N LEU A 473 -8.45 -17.29 -7.63
CA LEU A 473 -7.98 -16.71 -8.88
C LEU A 473 -7.96 -17.74 -10.04
N LEU A 474 -7.57 -18.99 -9.75
CA LEU A 474 -7.65 -20.07 -10.74
C LEU A 474 -9.08 -20.36 -11.16
N PHE A 475 -9.99 -20.51 -10.20
CA PHE A 475 -11.39 -20.79 -10.47
C PHE A 475 -12.02 -19.68 -11.33
N GLU A 476 -11.78 -18.41 -11.01
CA GLU A 476 -12.24 -17.27 -11.81
C GLU A 476 -11.66 -17.29 -13.23
N ALA A 477 -10.36 -17.52 -13.37
CA ALA A 477 -9.70 -17.57 -14.67
C ALA A 477 -10.27 -18.69 -15.55
N GLU A 478 -10.52 -19.87 -14.97
CA GLU A 478 -11.16 -20.98 -15.67
C GLU A 478 -12.60 -20.65 -16.10
N ASP A 479 -13.39 -20.00 -15.24
CA ASP A 479 -14.77 -19.60 -15.58
C ASP A 479 -14.81 -18.61 -16.75
N TYR A 480 -13.93 -17.60 -16.74
CA TYR A 480 -13.79 -16.68 -17.87
C TYR A 480 -13.35 -17.39 -19.14
N LEU A 481 -12.37 -18.28 -19.06
CA LEU A 481 -11.85 -19.02 -20.20
C LEU A 481 -12.92 -19.93 -20.82
N ASN A 482 -13.69 -20.63 -20.00
CA ASN A 482 -14.81 -21.48 -20.43
C ASN A 482 -15.97 -20.67 -21.06
N SER A 483 -16.09 -19.40 -20.69
CA SER A 483 -17.10 -18.48 -21.21
C SER A 483 -16.71 -17.84 -22.55
N ILE A 484 -15.47 -18.00 -23.01
CA ILE A 484 -15.02 -17.51 -24.33
C ILE A 484 -15.57 -18.42 -25.42
N THR A 485 -16.40 -17.85 -26.30
CA THR A 485 -17.09 -18.62 -27.34
C THR A 485 -16.32 -18.69 -28.66
N THR A 486 -15.45 -17.72 -28.90
CA THR A 486 -14.65 -17.63 -30.11
C THR A 486 -13.34 -18.41 -29.90
N LYS A 487 -13.14 -19.54 -30.60
CA LYS A 487 -11.88 -20.30 -30.50
C LYS A 487 -10.69 -19.46 -30.97
N VAL A 488 -9.84 -19.06 -30.02
CA VAL A 488 -8.57 -18.39 -30.28
C VAL A 488 -7.46 -19.36 -29.85
N ALA A 489 -6.39 -19.51 -30.65
CA ALA A 489 -5.21 -20.30 -30.25
C ALA A 489 -4.55 -19.82 -28.93
N VAL A 490 -4.95 -18.65 -28.45
CA VAL A 490 -4.54 -18.07 -27.17
C VAL A 490 -5.22 -18.78 -25.98
N SER A 491 -6.40 -19.39 -26.17
CA SER A 491 -7.08 -20.15 -25.10
C SER A 491 -6.26 -21.36 -24.66
N ASP A 492 -5.74 -22.16 -25.59
CA ASP A 492 -4.90 -23.33 -25.29
C ASP A 492 -3.63 -22.95 -24.49
N TYR A 493 -3.06 -21.77 -24.75
CA TYR A 493 -1.91 -21.26 -23.99
C TYR A 493 -2.29 -20.98 -22.53
N PHE A 494 -3.44 -20.34 -22.29
CA PHE A 494 -3.91 -20.04 -20.95
C PHE A 494 -4.36 -21.31 -20.21
N GLU A 495 -5.03 -22.26 -20.87
CA GLU A 495 -5.33 -23.58 -20.28
C GLU A 495 -4.06 -24.24 -19.75
N GLY A 496 -3.00 -24.30 -20.57
CA GLY A 496 -1.72 -24.87 -20.14
C GLY A 496 -1.10 -24.13 -18.95
N LYS A 497 -1.21 -22.80 -18.89
CA LYS A 497 -0.71 -21.99 -17.78
C LYS A 497 -1.49 -22.22 -16.48
N LEU A 498 -2.81 -22.33 -16.54
CA LEU A 498 -3.64 -22.61 -15.37
C LEU A 498 -3.31 -23.98 -14.78
N THR A 499 -3.11 -25.01 -15.61
CA THR A 499 -2.66 -26.34 -15.15
C THR A 499 -1.27 -26.28 -14.48
N GLU A 500 -0.34 -25.45 -14.97
CA GLU A 500 0.96 -25.25 -14.30
C GLU A 500 0.81 -24.63 -12.90
N PHE A 501 -0.14 -23.72 -12.73
CA PHE A 501 -0.42 -23.10 -11.43
C PHE A 501 -1.14 -24.03 -10.46
N GLU A 502 -2.07 -24.89 -10.92
CA GLU A 502 -2.66 -25.94 -10.08
C GLU A 502 -1.57 -26.84 -9.46
N LEU A 503 -0.57 -27.19 -10.26
CA LEU A 503 0.57 -27.97 -9.81
C LEU A 503 1.45 -27.16 -8.83
N SER A 504 1.64 -25.87 -9.08
CA SER A 504 2.39 -24.96 -8.19
C SER A 504 1.74 -24.84 -6.81
N ILE A 505 0.41 -24.70 -6.76
CA ILE A 505 -0.36 -24.70 -5.51
C ILE A 505 -0.23 -26.06 -4.80
N SER A 506 -0.28 -27.16 -5.54
CA SER A 506 -0.09 -28.51 -4.99
C SER A 506 1.31 -28.68 -4.39
N PHE A 507 2.33 -28.10 -5.03
CA PHE A 507 3.70 -28.10 -4.53
C PHE A 507 3.83 -27.29 -3.24
N ILE A 508 3.35 -26.04 -3.21
CA ILE A 508 3.35 -25.18 -2.01
C ILE A 508 2.65 -25.87 -0.84
N ASN A 509 1.56 -26.59 -1.14
CA ASN A 509 0.82 -27.34 -0.15
C ASN A 509 1.49 -28.64 0.32
N SER A 510 2.48 -29.13 -0.42
CA SER A 510 3.20 -30.34 -0.05
C SER A 510 4.20 -30.11 1.10
N PRO A 511 4.51 -31.14 1.90
CA PRO A 511 5.62 -31.12 2.85
C PRO A 511 7.00 -30.97 2.19
N GLU A 512 7.09 -31.13 0.87
CA GLU A 512 8.36 -31.03 0.15
C GLU A 512 8.75 -29.58 -0.12
N PHE A 513 7.80 -28.65 -0.07
CA PHE A 513 8.04 -27.22 -0.31
C PHE A 513 9.17 -26.67 0.56
N MET A 514 9.19 -27.01 1.85
CA MET A 514 10.20 -26.53 2.81
C MET A 514 11.57 -27.22 2.67
N LEU A 515 11.70 -28.21 1.78
CA LEU A 515 12.96 -28.94 1.56
C LEU A 515 13.83 -28.28 0.49
N TYR A 516 13.29 -27.34 -0.28
CA TYR A 516 14.00 -26.64 -1.32
C TYR A 516 14.27 -25.20 -0.91
N ASP A 517 15.53 -24.78 -1.05
CA ASP A 517 15.92 -23.38 -0.88
C ASP A 517 15.48 -22.52 -2.07
N ASP A 518 15.27 -23.14 -3.24
CA ASP A 518 14.86 -22.50 -4.50
C ASP A 518 13.53 -23.09 -5.01
N PHE A 519 12.56 -22.22 -5.25
CA PHE A 519 11.22 -22.61 -5.67
C PHE A 519 11.16 -23.26 -7.05
N ASP A 520 11.89 -22.71 -8.01
CA ASP A 520 11.87 -23.20 -9.39
C ASP A 520 12.51 -24.59 -9.48
N GLU A 521 13.57 -24.84 -8.70
CA GLU A 521 14.18 -26.16 -8.56
C GLU A 521 13.20 -27.17 -7.95
N GLY A 522 12.57 -26.81 -6.83
CA GLY A 522 11.58 -27.65 -6.16
C GLY A 522 10.36 -27.96 -7.02
N LEU A 523 9.77 -26.93 -7.63
CA LEU A 523 8.61 -27.07 -8.52
C LEU A 523 8.93 -27.92 -9.74
N LYS A 524 10.14 -27.76 -10.31
CA LYS A 524 10.58 -28.58 -11.45
C LYS A 524 10.71 -30.06 -11.06
N GLU A 525 11.27 -30.36 -9.89
CA GLU A 525 11.34 -31.74 -9.41
C GLU A 525 9.94 -32.29 -9.13
N PHE A 526 9.07 -31.47 -8.53
CA PHE A 526 7.66 -31.81 -8.29
C PHE A 526 6.92 -32.14 -9.59
N LYS A 527 7.14 -31.35 -10.65
CA LYS A 527 6.59 -31.57 -11.99
C LYS A 527 7.06 -32.87 -12.61
N LEU A 528 8.35 -33.18 -12.52
CA LEU A 528 8.88 -34.46 -12.99
C LEU A 528 8.27 -35.66 -12.25
N LYS A 529 7.96 -35.51 -10.96
CA LYS A 529 7.26 -36.56 -10.19
C LYS A 529 5.81 -36.72 -10.62
N ALA A 530 5.10 -35.63 -10.88
CA ALA A 530 3.74 -35.68 -11.41
C ALA A 530 3.70 -36.36 -12.79
N GLU A 531 4.63 -36.01 -13.70
CA GLU A 531 4.76 -36.66 -15.02
C GLU A 531 5.08 -38.17 -14.90
N ASP A 532 5.99 -38.54 -13.99
CA ASP A 532 6.29 -39.96 -13.71
C ASP A 532 5.07 -40.70 -13.16
N LEU A 533 4.28 -40.05 -12.29
CA LEU A 533 3.06 -40.61 -11.72
C LEU A 533 1.98 -40.80 -12.78
N ASP A 534 1.81 -39.85 -13.70
CA ASP A 534 0.87 -39.96 -14.81
C ASP A 534 1.26 -41.09 -15.78
N ALA A 535 2.54 -41.20 -16.12
CA ALA A 535 3.07 -42.31 -16.91
C ALA A 535 2.88 -43.66 -16.19
N LEU A 536 3.08 -43.69 -14.87
CA LEU A 536 2.84 -44.87 -14.05
C LEU A 536 1.35 -45.24 -13.99
N ASN A 537 0.46 -44.25 -13.87
CA ASN A 537 -0.99 -44.49 -13.87
C ASN A 537 -1.48 -45.02 -15.22
N ALA A 538 -0.97 -44.48 -16.33
CA ALA A 538 -1.23 -44.99 -17.67
C ALA A 538 -0.73 -46.44 -17.82
N TYR A 539 0.46 -46.76 -17.30
CA TYR A 539 0.97 -48.12 -17.24
C TYR A 539 0.05 -49.04 -16.42
N ILE A 540 -0.34 -48.65 -15.20
CA ILE A 540 -1.26 -49.42 -14.35
C ILE A 540 -2.61 -49.64 -15.04
N GLN A 541 -3.12 -48.64 -15.75
CA GLN A 541 -4.36 -48.76 -16.51
C GLN A 541 -4.22 -49.75 -17.67
N SER A 542 -3.12 -49.70 -18.43
CA SER A 542 -2.87 -50.66 -19.52
C SER A 542 -2.73 -52.11 -19.03
N ILE A 543 -2.20 -52.34 -17.81
CA ILE A 543 -2.24 -53.66 -17.16
C ILE A 543 -3.69 -54.11 -16.93
N ARG A 544 -4.54 -53.22 -16.42
CA ARG A 544 -5.95 -53.53 -16.11
C ARG A 544 -6.77 -53.81 -17.37
N GLU A 545 -6.47 -53.10 -18.45
CA GLU A 545 -7.13 -53.26 -19.75
C GLU A 545 -6.60 -54.48 -20.53
N GLY A 546 -5.45 -55.02 -20.12
CA GLY A 546 -4.85 -56.22 -20.71
C GLY A 546 -4.06 -55.96 -21.98
N ASP A 547 -3.63 -54.71 -22.20
CA ASP A 547 -3.00 -54.24 -23.44
C ASP A 547 -1.46 -54.39 -23.46
N LEU A 548 -0.85 -54.85 -22.35
CA LEU A 548 0.59 -55.05 -22.25
C LEU A 548 0.99 -56.50 -22.59
N GLU A 549 1.72 -56.67 -23.69
CA GLU A 549 2.33 -57.94 -24.13
C GLU A 549 3.87 -57.97 -23.95
N GLU A 550 4.45 -57.22 -23.01
CA GLU A 550 5.91 -57.22 -22.79
C GLU A 550 6.36 -58.23 -21.71
N GLU A 551 7.39 -59.03 -22.03
CA GLU A 551 8.01 -60.00 -21.11
C GLU A 551 8.96 -59.32 -20.12
N ALA A 552 8.95 -59.77 -18.86
CA ALA A 552 9.82 -59.27 -17.79
C ALA A 552 11.31 -59.28 -18.19
N THR A 553 11.98 -58.14 -18.09
CA THR A 553 13.43 -58.02 -18.31
C THR A 553 14.27 -58.55 -17.15
N ILE A 554 13.65 -58.78 -15.98
CA ILE A 554 14.30 -59.23 -14.74
C ILE A 554 13.45 -60.29 -14.02
N SER A 555 14.11 -61.21 -13.31
CA SER A 555 13.43 -62.21 -12.48
C SER A 555 12.79 -61.55 -11.25
N LEU A 556 11.67 -62.09 -10.76
CA LEU A 556 11.00 -61.58 -9.56
C LEU A 556 11.93 -61.60 -8.32
N GLU A 557 12.80 -62.61 -8.20
CA GLU A 557 13.72 -62.73 -7.06
C GLU A 557 14.79 -61.62 -7.09
N ASP A 558 15.33 -61.31 -8.27
CA ASP A 558 16.29 -60.22 -8.45
C ASP A 558 15.63 -58.85 -8.26
N ALA A 559 14.40 -58.67 -8.77
CA ALA A 559 13.65 -57.44 -8.59
C ALA A 559 13.34 -57.18 -7.10
N ILE A 560 12.91 -58.19 -6.34
CA ILE A 560 12.72 -58.06 -4.89
C ILE A 560 14.04 -57.69 -4.20
N LYS A 561 15.16 -58.27 -4.61
CA LYS A 561 16.48 -57.95 -4.03
C LYS A 561 16.90 -56.51 -4.30
N GLU A 562 16.65 -56.01 -5.51
CA GLU A 562 16.88 -54.61 -5.90
C GLU A 562 16.05 -53.67 -5.01
N VAL A 563 14.73 -53.88 -4.94
CA VAL A 563 13.83 -53.06 -4.10
C VAL A 563 14.26 -53.07 -2.63
N LYS A 564 14.62 -54.24 -2.08
CA LYS A 564 15.13 -54.33 -0.70
C LYS A 564 16.39 -53.49 -0.48
N THR A 565 17.28 -53.46 -1.46
CA THR A 565 18.53 -52.70 -1.41
C THR A 565 18.25 -51.22 -1.49
N ASP A 566 17.41 -50.79 -2.44
CA ASP A 566 16.98 -49.40 -2.59
C ASP A 566 16.35 -48.87 -1.29
N LEU A 567 15.34 -49.55 -0.74
CA LEU A 567 14.66 -49.12 0.49
C LEU A 567 15.62 -49.05 1.69
N SER A 568 16.53 -50.02 1.81
CA SER A 568 17.48 -50.05 2.94
C SER A 568 18.52 -48.93 2.84
N THR A 569 18.97 -48.62 1.62
CA THR A 569 19.90 -47.50 1.34
C THR A 569 19.26 -46.16 1.69
N ALA A 570 17.97 -45.99 1.40
CA ALA A 570 17.19 -44.80 1.76
C ALA A 570 16.79 -44.73 3.25
N GLY A 571 17.19 -45.72 4.07
CA GLY A 571 16.89 -45.74 5.50
C GLY A 571 15.45 -46.16 5.83
N VAL A 572 14.71 -46.74 4.88
CA VAL A 572 13.35 -47.24 5.08
C VAL A 572 13.38 -48.64 5.71
N GLN A 573 12.77 -48.77 6.89
CA GLN A 573 12.51 -50.05 7.53
C GLN A 573 11.18 -50.62 7.05
N TYR A 574 11.08 -51.94 6.87
CA TYR A 574 9.85 -52.60 6.41
C TYR A 574 9.73 -54.01 7.01
N SER A 575 8.50 -54.53 7.10
CA SER A 575 8.20 -55.90 7.53
C SER A 575 8.08 -56.88 6.37
N GLY A 576 7.77 -56.40 5.16
CA GLY A 576 7.65 -57.21 3.95
C GLY A 576 7.56 -56.39 2.67
N ILE A 577 7.85 -57.03 1.54
CA ILE A 577 7.71 -56.46 0.19
C ILE A 577 6.93 -57.47 -0.65
N ILE A 578 5.85 -57.03 -1.27
CA ILE A 578 4.94 -57.88 -2.05
C ILE A 578 4.86 -57.33 -3.47
N SER A 579 5.15 -58.14 -4.49
CA SER A 579 4.91 -57.75 -5.89
C SER A 579 3.41 -57.62 -6.16
N LEU A 580 3.03 -56.60 -6.91
CA LEU A 580 1.64 -56.36 -7.33
C LEU A 580 1.23 -57.18 -8.57
N GLY A 581 2.13 -58.04 -9.07
CA GLY A 581 1.81 -59.02 -10.11
C GLY A 581 1.78 -58.45 -11.53
N ASP A 582 2.47 -57.33 -11.77
CA ASP A 582 2.68 -56.81 -13.11
C ASP A 582 3.73 -57.64 -13.86
N LEU A 583 3.57 -57.78 -15.19
CA LEU A 583 4.41 -58.65 -16.01
C LEU A 583 5.88 -58.23 -16.00
N GLU A 584 6.19 -56.95 -15.81
CA GLU A 584 7.56 -56.43 -15.77
C GLU A 584 8.26 -56.57 -14.41
N ASN A 585 7.55 -57.02 -13.36
CA ASN A 585 8.01 -56.98 -11.97
C ASN A 585 8.48 -55.56 -11.56
N ARG A 586 7.73 -54.53 -11.97
CA ARG A 586 7.99 -53.11 -11.71
C ARG A 586 7.38 -52.65 -10.38
N LEU A 587 6.21 -53.17 -9.99
CA LEU A 587 5.37 -52.60 -8.93
C LEU A 587 5.36 -53.45 -7.66
N PHE A 588 5.56 -52.79 -6.51
CA PHE A 588 5.65 -53.46 -5.21
C PHE A 588 4.87 -52.71 -4.12
N LYS A 589 4.24 -53.45 -3.21
CA LYS A 589 3.69 -52.92 -1.97
C LYS A 589 4.70 -53.06 -0.84
N VAL A 590 4.97 -51.97 -0.12
CA VAL A 590 5.85 -51.96 1.06
C VAL A 590 5.00 -52.13 2.31
N GLN A 591 5.22 -53.23 3.05
CA GLN A 591 4.45 -53.51 4.28
C GLN A 591 5.21 -53.06 5.52
N GLY A 592 4.49 -52.43 6.46
CA GLY A 592 5.03 -51.97 7.74
C GLY A 592 6.17 -50.98 7.57
N ALA A 593 6.07 -50.08 6.59
CA ALA A 593 7.12 -49.14 6.24
C ALA A 593 7.32 -48.10 7.34
N ARG A 594 8.58 -47.79 7.65
CA ARG A 594 8.98 -46.75 8.61
C ARG A 594 10.20 -45.98 8.11
N SER A 595 10.13 -44.66 8.18
CA SER A 595 11.25 -43.75 7.89
C SER A 595 11.28 -42.65 8.95
N ALA A 596 12.47 -42.17 9.32
CA ALA A 596 12.67 -41.19 10.39
C ALA A 596 12.00 -41.53 11.75
N GLY A 597 11.60 -42.78 11.99
CA GLY A 597 10.87 -43.20 13.18
C GLY A 597 9.34 -43.21 13.03
N TYR A 598 8.81 -42.63 11.96
CA TYR A 598 7.38 -42.56 11.64
C TYR A 598 6.94 -43.69 10.71
N ALA A 599 5.72 -44.19 10.91
CA ALA A 599 5.13 -45.23 10.07
C ALA A 599 4.39 -44.62 8.88
N PHE A 600 4.48 -45.28 7.73
CA PHE A 600 3.79 -44.87 6.51
C PHE A 600 3.32 -46.07 5.70
N GLU A 601 2.34 -45.85 4.82
CA GLU A 601 1.90 -46.81 3.81
C GLU A 601 2.28 -46.28 2.43
N ALA A 602 2.79 -47.15 1.55
CA ALA A 602 3.15 -46.78 0.18
C ALA A 602 3.26 -48.01 -0.73
N ASN A 603 3.04 -47.78 -2.02
CA ASN A 603 3.50 -48.64 -3.10
C ASN A 603 4.80 -48.06 -3.70
N TYR A 604 5.58 -48.87 -4.40
CA TYR A 604 6.88 -48.52 -4.95
C TYR A 604 6.98 -48.91 -6.42
N ASP A 605 7.40 -47.95 -7.25
CA ASP A 605 7.80 -48.17 -8.63
C ASP A 605 9.33 -48.32 -8.72
N ARG A 606 9.78 -49.52 -9.09
CA ARG A 606 11.21 -49.85 -9.21
C ARG A 606 11.93 -49.02 -10.28
N THR A 607 11.25 -48.65 -11.36
CA THR A 607 11.89 -47.99 -12.51
C THR A 607 12.16 -46.51 -12.24
N THR A 608 11.17 -45.80 -11.70
CA THR A 608 11.28 -44.36 -11.37
C THR A 608 11.79 -44.12 -9.94
N LYS A 609 11.88 -45.17 -9.11
CA LYS A 609 12.17 -45.08 -7.68
C LYS A 609 11.21 -44.18 -6.91
N LEU A 610 9.97 -44.10 -7.37
CA LEU A 610 8.90 -43.30 -6.79
C LEU A 610 8.06 -44.16 -5.84
N LEU A 611 7.84 -43.68 -4.63
CA LEU A 611 6.82 -44.20 -3.72
C LEU A 611 5.50 -43.49 -4.03
N TYR A 612 4.44 -44.24 -4.35
CA TYR A 612 3.12 -43.70 -4.70
C TYR A 612 2.03 -44.23 -3.76
N ASP A 613 0.87 -43.57 -3.74
CA ASP A 613 -0.18 -43.77 -2.73
C ASP A 613 0.37 -43.64 -1.29
N VAL A 614 1.25 -42.66 -1.06
CA VAL A 614 1.90 -42.49 0.23
C VAL A 614 0.93 -41.90 1.26
N VAL A 615 0.83 -42.53 2.42
CA VAL A 615 0.02 -42.07 3.55
C VAL A 615 0.87 -42.06 4.82
N VAL A 616 0.93 -40.92 5.50
CA VAL A 616 1.66 -40.71 6.77
C VAL A 616 0.70 -40.08 7.77
N GLY A 617 0.22 -40.86 8.75
CA GLY A 617 -0.81 -40.38 9.68
C GLY A 617 -2.09 -39.97 8.93
N ASP A 618 -2.48 -38.70 9.05
CA ASP A 618 -3.62 -38.10 8.34
C ASP A 618 -3.23 -37.42 7.01
N VAL A 619 -1.94 -37.35 6.68
CA VAL A 619 -1.43 -36.72 5.45
C VAL A 619 -1.37 -37.75 4.32
N ARG A 620 -1.96 -37.40 3.17
CA ARG A 620 -1.88 -38.17 1.93
C ARG A 620 -1.20 -37.36 0.84
N PHE A 621 -0.20 -37.95 0.20
CA PHE A 621 0.57 -37.29 -0.86
C PHE A 621 -0.09 -37.49 -2.22
N SER A 622 -0.20 -36.42 -3.01
CA SER A 622 -0.83 -36.41 -4.34
C SER A 622 0.11 -36.85 -5.47
N THR A 623 1.41 -36.53 -5.39
CA THR A 623 2.41 -36.78 -6.46
C THR A 623 3.41 -37.90 -6.13
N GLY A 624 3.23 -38.60 -5.00
CA GLY A 624 4.20 -39.56 -4.49
C GLY A 624 5.46 -38.90 -3.91
N ILE A 625 6.42 -39.70 -3.46
CA ILE A 625 7.67 -39.24 -2.84
C ILE A 625 8.85 -40.00 -3.46
N ARG A 626 9.92 -39.30 -3.83
CA ARG A 626 11.15 -39.97 -4.31
C ARG A 626 11.81 -40.70 -3.16
N LEU A 627 12.35 -41.87 -3.45
CA LEU A 627 12.90 -42.72 -2.40
C LEU A 627 14.10 -42.09 -1.67
N ASP A 628 14.89 -41.26 -2.33
CA ASP A 628 16.04 -40.56 -1.74
C ASP A 628 15.65 -39.42 -0.79
N SER A 629 14.51 -38.76 -1.01
CA SER A 629 13.99 -37.68 -0.14
C SER A 629 13.01 -38.18 0.95
N ILE A 630 12.62 -39.47 0.93
CA ILE A 630 11.58 -40.04 1.80
C ILE A 630 11.76 -39.75 3.29
N ARG A 631 13.00 -39.66 3.77
CA ARG A 631 13.29 -39.43 5.18
C ARG A 631 12.92 -38.02 5.61
N ASP A 632 13.33 -37.04 4.83
CA ASP A 632 13.16 -35.62 5.17
C ASP A 632 11.71 -35.21 4.93
N VAL A 633 11.09 -35.68 3.84
CA VAL A 633 9.66 -35.44 3.55
C VAL A 633 8.73 -36.00 4.63
N ILE A 634 8.99 -37.23 5.12
CA ILE A 634 8.16 -37.83 6.18
C ILE A 634 8.35 -37.11 7.50
N LYS A 635 9.57 -36.65 7.79
CA LYS A 635 9.85 -35.88 9.00
C LYS A 635 9.09 -34.56 8.96
N GLU A 636 9.19 -33.82 7.86
CA GLU A 636 8.50 -32.55 7.65
C GLU A 636 6.98 -32.70 7.71
N ALA A 637 6.43 -33.75 7.11
CA ALA A 637 4.98 -34.01 7.13
C ALA A 637 4.39 -34.25 8.53
N VAL A 638 5.22 -34.63 9.52
CA VAL A 638 4.78 -34.92 10.89
C VAL A 638 5.21 -33.82 11.87
N GLU A 639 6.37 -33.19 11.66
CA GLU A 639 6.94 -32.18 12.55
C GLU A 639 6.65 -30.74 12.09
N GLY A 640 6.45 -30.50 10.78
CA GLY A 640 6.31 -29.18 10.16
C GLY A 640 4.91 -28.54 10.26
N SER A 641 4.02 -29.05 11.12
CA SER A 641 2.66 -28.51 11.29
C SER A 641 2.56 -27.31 12.26
N GLU A 642 3.68 -26.80 12.75
CA GLU A 642 3.76 -25.62 13.63
C GLU A 642 4.67 -24.55 13.00
N GLU A 643 4.19 -23.83 11.98
CA GLU A 643 4.78 -22.52 11.65
C GLU A 643 4.12 -21.45 12.53
N GLU A 644 4.69 -21.24 13.71
CA GLU A 644 4.75 -19.89 14.27
C GLU A 644 5.64 -19.08 13.34
N PHE A 645 5.05 -18.14 12.61
CA PHE A 645 5.81 -17.09 11.94
C PHE A 645 6.59 -16.34 13.02
N ILE A 646 7.91 -16.33 12.88
CA ILE A 646 8.68 -15.19 13.35
C ILE A 646 8.28 -14.08 12.38
N GLU A 647 7.62 -13.04 12.89
CA GLU A 647 7.69 -11.72 12.25
C GLU A 647 9.17 -11.38 12.16
N GLU A 648 9.85 -11.84 11.09
CA GLU A 648 11.04 -11.16 10.65
C GLU A 648 10.53 -9.80 10.24
N GLU A 649 10.75 -8.82 11.13
CA GLU A 649 10.96 -7.44 10.74
C GLU A 649 11.78 -7.51 9.45
N GLU A 650 11.13 -7.29 8.30
CA GLU A 650 11.82 -6.97 7.06
C GLU A 650 12.88 -5.98 7.48
N SER A 651 14.14 -6.34 7.25
CA SER A 651 15.32 -5.59 7.69
C SER A 651 15.11 -4.14 7.33
N SER A 652 14.64 -3.46 8.34
CA SER A 652 14.27 -2.10 8.26
C SER A 652 15.58 -1.40 8.54
N SER A 653 16.02 -0.60 7.60
CA SER A 653 16.44 0.72 8.05
C SER A 653 15.19 1.44 8.58
N TYR A 654 14.59 0.95 9.68
CA TYR A 654 13.63 1.68 10.48
C TYR A 654 14.46 2.77 11.14
N VAL A 655 14.44 3.95 10.54
CA VAL A 655 14.02 5.09 11.34
C VAL A 655 12.52 4.88 11.52
N SER A 656 12.15 4.05 12.49
CA SER A 656 10.79 3.99 12.97
C SER A 656 10.53 5.39 13.53
N THR A 657 9.69 6.14 12.84
CA THR A 657 9.00 7.29 13.44
C THR A 657 8.03 6.74 14.47
N SER A 658 8.61 6.25 15.58
CA SER A 658 7.98 6.29 16.88
C SER A 658 7.32 7.66 17.01
N SER A 659 6.09 7.70 17.53
CA SER A 659 5.48 8.99 17.86
C SER A 659 6.51 9.83 18.62
N SER A 660 6.65 11.12 18.34
CA SER A 660 7.70 11.95 18.99
C SER A 660 7.73 11.82 20.53
N SER A 661 6.60 11.47 21.14
CA SER A 661 6.43 11.09 22.54
C SER A 661 7.06 9.74 22.93
N GLU A 662 6.96 8.73 22.08
CA GLU A 662 7.56 7.42 22.29
C GLU A 662 9.08 7.44 22.11
N SER A 663 9.61 8.15 21.10
CA SER A 663 11.07 8.31 20.95
C SER A 663 11.69 8.98 22.17
N VAL A 664 11.04 10.03 22.69
CA VAL A 664 11.48 10.72 23.91
C VAL A 664 11.37 9.81 25.13
N ALA A 665 10.34 8.97 25.23
CA ALA A 665 10.19 8.03 26.33
C ALA A 665 11.26 6.91 26.29
N LEU A 666 11.57 6.39 25.10
CA LEU A 666 12.63 5.39 24.91
C LEU A 666 14.02 5.99 25.15
N GLU A 667 14.30 7.20 24.68
CA GLU A 667 15.54 7.92 24.97
C GLU A 667 15.69 8.17 26.48
N PHE A 668 14.59 8.51 27.17
CA PHE A 668 14.57 8.66 28.62
C PHE A 668 14.84 7.33 29.35
N ALA A 669 14.31 6.20 28.86
CA ALA A 669 14.62 4.87 29.41
C ALA A 669 16.08 4.48 29.20
N ALA A 670 16.62 4.66 27.99
CA ALA A 670 18.02 4.42 27.64
C ALA A 670 18.97 5.27 28.51
N GLN A 671 18.64 6.55 28.73
CA GLN A 671 19.40 7.42 29.63
C GLN A 671 19.45 6.87 31.06
N LYS A 672 18.37 6.28 31.57
CA LYS A 672 18.33 5.67 32.91
C LYS A 672 19.20 4.43 33.02
N PHE A 673 19.28 3.61 31.97
CA PHE A 673 20.21 2.48 31.90
C PHE A 673 21.67 2.96 31.87
N SER A 674 21.97 4.01 31.08
CA SER A 674 23.29 4.64 31.06
C SER A 674 23.70 5.21 32.43
N GLU A 675 22.79 5.90 33.13
CA GLU A 675 22.99 6.41 34.49
C GLU A 675 23.25 5.29 35.51
N ALA A 676 22.72 4.08 35.26
CA ALA A 676 22.92 2.90 36.08
C ALA A 676 24.25 2.17 35.80
N GLY A 677 25.02 2.61 34.80
CA GLY A 677 26.28 1.98 34.39
C GLY A 677 26.13 0.86 33.36
N LEU A 678 24.95 0.71 32.76
CA LEU A 678 24.66 -0.23 31.70
C LEU A 678 24.83 0.46 30.34
N ASP A 679 25.39 -0.23 29.36
CA ASP A 679 25.46 0.28 27.99
C ASP A 679 24.06 0.17 27.34
N PRO A 680 23.39 1.27 26.96
CA PRO A 680 22.06 1.19 26.37
C PRO A 680 22.03 0.39 25.06
N ASP A 681 23.16 0.32 24.34
CA ASP A 681 23.27 -0.45 23.09
C ASP A 681 23.20 -1.98 23.32
N ASP A 682 23.40 -2.44 24.56
CA ASP A 682 23.25 -3.85 24.94
C ASP A 682 21.78 -4.23 25.23
N PHE A 683 20.82 -3.30 25.11
CA PHE A 683 19.41 -3.51 25.44
C PHE A 683 18.45 -2.95 24.38
N THR A 684 17.40 -3.70 24.11
CA THR A 684 16.23 -3.28 23.35
C THR A 684 15.12 -2.89 24.33
N PHE A 685 14.50 -1.73 24.11
CA PHE A 685 13.38 -1.22 24.92
C PHE A 685 12.10 -1.17 24.10
N VAL A 686 10.99 -1.62 24.68
CA VAL A 686 9.66 -1.48 24.09
C VAL A 686 8.75 -0.81 25.11
N VAL A 687 7.95 0.17 24.68
CA VAL A 687 7.01 0.85 25.58
C VAL A 687 5.85 -0.10 25.91
N LEU A 688 5.68 -0.39 27.20
CA LEU A 688 4.55 -1.19 27.71
C LEU A 688 3.35 -0.29 28.07
N ASP A 689 3.62 0.87 28.67
CA ASP A 689 2.61 1.87 29.05
C ASP A 689 3.28 3.26 29.10
N LEU A 690 2.95 4.09 28.11
CA LEU A 690 3.51 5.44 27.94
C LEU A 690 3.07 6.40 29.07
N ASP A 691 1.83 6.28 29.54
CA ASP A 691 1.29 7.12 30.63
C ASP A 691 1.97 6.79 31.97
N ALA A 692 2.27 5.51 32.20
CA ALA A 692 2.96 5.03 33.40
C ALA A 692 4.50 5.06 33.30
N ASN A 693 5.07 5.42 32.14
CA ASN A 693 6.52 5.34 31.84
C ASN A 693 7.09 3.95 32.16
N THR A 694 6.41 2.92 31.68
CA THR A 694 6.79 1.53 31.88
C THR A 694 7.20 0.90 30.54
N PHE A 695 8.33 0.21 30.56
CA PHE A 695 9.02 -0.33 29.39
C PHE A 695 9.32 -1.81 29.64
N THR A 696 9.22 -2.66 28.64
CA THR A 696 9.91 -3.95 28.65
C THR A 696 11.32 -3.73 28.12
N PHE A 697 12.28 -4.48 28.65
CA PHE A 697 13.65 -4.52 28.15
C PHE A 697 14.09 -5.96 27.93
N ASP A 698 14.88 -6.18 26.88
CA ASP A 698 15.62 -7.40 26.63
C ASP A 698 17.05 -7.02 26.26
N GLY A 699 18.06 -7.67 26.82
CA GLY A 699 19.44 -7.31 26.56
C GLY A 699 20.45 -8.25 27.20
N ILE A 700 21.71 -7.85 27.18
CA ILE A 700 22.82 -8.69 27.63
C ILE A 700 23.57 -8.01 28.77
N ILE A 701 23.75 -8.74 29.89
CA ILE A 701 24.63 -8.32 30.98
C ILE A 701 25.70 -9.37 31.18
N SER A 702 26.98 -9.00 30.98
CA SER A 702 28.11 -9.93 31.17
C SER A 702 27.97 -11.25 30.38
N SER A 703 27.50 -11.18 29.14
CA SER A 703 27.23 -12.33 28.24
C SER A 703 26.06 -13.24 28.68
N VAL A 704 25.15 -12.72 29.52
CA VAL A 704 23.93 -13.41 29.94
C VAL A 704 22.73 -12.63 29.39
N PRO A 705 21.81 -13.28 28.66
CA PRO A 705 20.53 -12.68 28.29
C PRO A 705 19.69 -12.37 29.52
N VAL A 706 19.13 -11.16 29.57
CA VAL A 706 18.31 -10.65 30.68
C VAL A 706 17.15 -9.87 30.10
N SER A 707 15.94 -10.16 30.58
CA SER A 707 14.74 -9.42 30.23
C SER A 707 13.92 -9.07 31.47
N GLY A 708 13.03 -8.09 31.33
CA GLY A 708 12.11 -7.70 32.38
C GLY A 708 11.35 -6.41 32.09
N THR A 709 10.68 -5.90 33.12
CA THR A 709 9.89 -4.67 33.05
C THR A 709 10.60 -3.57 33.85
N PHE A 710 10.74 -2.38 33.27
CA PHE A 710 11.38 -1.21 33.85
C PHE A 710 10.42 -0.03 33.94
N ASN A 711 10.38 0.64 35.10
CA ASN A 711 9.63 1.89 35.26
C ASN A 711 10.58 3.08 35.40
N ALA A 712 10.61 3.96 34.40
CA ALA A 712 11.60 5.04 34.32
C ALA A 712 11.41 6.16 35.36
N ILE A 713 10.21 6.30 35.92
CA ILE A 713 9.92 7.25 37.01
C ILE A 713 10.50 6.75 38.34
N SER A 714 10.32 5.47 38.65
CA SER A 714 10.71 4.88 39.94
C SER A 714 12.12 4.27 39.95
N GLY A 715 12.71 4.03 38.77
CA GLY A 715 14.01 3.36 38.63
C GLY A 715 13.98 1.87 39.01
N VAL A 716 12.79 1.28 39.12
CA VAL A 716 12.60 -0.12 39.51
C VAL A 716 12.54 -1.01 38.29
N VAL A 717 13.29 -2.10 38.33
CA VAL A 717 13.16 -3.26 37.44
C VAL A 717 12.40 -4.37 38.17
N SER A 718 11.46 -5.00 37.47
CA SER A 718 10.57 -6.07 37.95
C SER A 718 10.44 -7.17 36.90
N GLU A 719 9.92 -8.33 37.31
CA GLU A 719 9.74 -9.50 36.41
C GLU A 719 11.05 -9.91 35.71
N ILE A 720 12.17 -9.71 36.40
CA ILE A 720 13.50 -9.93 35.84
C ILE A 720 13.73 -11.41 35.61
N VAL A 721 13.95 -11.79 34.35
CA VAL A 721 14.34 -13.11 33.89
C VAL A 721 15.76 -13.04 33.35
N TRP A 722 16.58 -14.04 33.64
CA TRP A 722 17.91 -14.18 33.07
C TRP A 722 18.21 -15.64 32.73
N GLU A 723 19.05 -15.86 31.72
CA GLU A 723 19.28 -17.19 31.16
C GLU A 723 20.72 -17.66 31.31
N TYR A 724 20.92 -18.84 31.92
CA TYR A 724 22.24 -19.45 32.03
C TYR A 724 22.20 -20.95 31.74
N GLY A 725 22.91 -21.39 30.71
CA GLY A 725 23.00 -22.80 30.33
C GLY A 725 21.67 -23.43 29.89
N GLY A 726 20.80 -22.65 29.24
CA GLY A 726 19.47 -23.09 28.79
C GLY A 726 18.42 -23.20 29.90
N VAL A 727 18.66 -22.58 31.06
CA VAL A 727 17.70 -22.54 32.18
C VAL A 727 17.43 -21.09 32.57
N SER A 728 16.17 -20.66 32.44
CA SER A 728 15.71 -19.34 32.83
C SER A 728 15.52 -19.26 34.36
N LYS A 729 15.96 -18.16 34.97
CA LYS A 729 15.87 -17.89 36.41
C LYS A 729 15.32 -16.51 36.65
N THR A 730 14.65 -16.31 37.79
CA THR A 730 14.05 -15.02 38.15
C THR A 730 14.79 -14.32 39.28
N LEU A 731 14.79 -12.98 39.25
CA LEU A 731 15.31 -12.12 40.32
C LEU A 731 14.18 -11.29 40.96
N PRO A 732 14.30 -10.93 42.25
CA PRO A 732 13.33 -10.06 42.90
C PRO A 732 13.40 -8.64 42.34
N ASN A 733 12.30 -7.89 42.43
CA ASN A 733 12.26 -6.48 42.03
C ASN A 733 13.36 -5.68 42.74
N MET A 734 14.07 -4.84 42.00
CA MET A 734 15.21 -4.09 42.51
C MET A 734 15.37 -2.75 41.79
N GLN A 735 16.27 -1.91 42.30
CA GLN A 735 16.70 -0.71 41.59
C GLN A 735 17.59 -1.10 40.42
N ILE A 736 17.46 -0.41 39.28
CA ILE A 736 18.24 -0.69 38.08
C ILE A 736 19.76 -0.69 38.33
N SER A 737 20.25 0.20 39.21
CA SER A 737 21.68 0.26 39.60
C SER A 737 22.19 -0.97 40.35
N ALA A 738 21.30 -1.87 40.80
CA ALA A 738 21.65 -3.13 41.44
C ALA A 738 21.60 -4.34 40.49
N LEU A 739 21.09 -4.17 39.26
CA LEU A 739 20.80 -5.26 38.33
C LEU A 739 22.07 -6.03 37.92
N GLU A 740 23.10 -5.32 37.46
CA GLU A 740 24.37 -5.94 37.05
C GLU A 740 25.03 -6.70 38.21
N GLY A 741 25.12 -6.06 39.38
CA GLY A 741 25.70 -6.67 40.57
C GLY A 741 24.93 -7.91 41.06
N ALA A 742 23.61 -7.92 40.90
CA ALA A 742 22.78 -9.08 41.22
C ALA A 742 23.07 -10.26 40.28
N ILE A 743 23.14 -10.01 38.97
CA ILE A 743 23.44 -11.04 37.96
C ILE A 743 24.85 -11.59 38.14
N GLN A 744 25.86 -10.73 38.33
CA GLN A 744 27.24 -11.17 38.57
C GLN A 744 27.37 -11.98 39.86
N SER A 745 26.67 -11.59 40.94
CA SER A 745 26.65 -12.36 42.18
C SER A 745 25.98 -13.72 42.01
N SER A 746 24.88 -13.78 41.25
CA SER A 746 24.19 -15.02 40.92
C SER A 746 25.03 -15.95 40.05
N LEU A 747 25.75 -15.41 39.05
CA LEU A 747 26.69 -16.15 38.21
C LEU A 747 27.85 -16.72 39.03
N ALA A 748 28.46 -15.91 39.90
CA ALA A 748 29.55 -16.36 40.78
C ALA A 748 29.08 -17.51 41.69
N ALA A 749 27.89 -17.40 42.28
CA ALA A 749 27.33 -18.46 43.13
C ALA A 749 27.04 -19.76 42.37
N LEU A 750 26.71 -19.70 41.07
CA LEU A 750 26.51 -20.89 40.24
C LEU A 750 27.82 -21.52 39.78
N ASN A 751 28.82 -20.70 39.48
CA ASN A 751 30.15 -21.16 39.09
C ASN A 751 30.95 -21.75 40.27
N GLU A 752 30.64 -21.39 41.52
CA GLU A 752 31.20 -22.04 42.72
C GLU A 752 30.52 -23.37 43.09
N GLN A 753 29.37 -23.69 42.48
CA GLN A 753 28.63 -24.94 42.71
C GLN A 753 28.90 -26.03 41.65
N GLN A 754 29.61 -25.70 40.56
CA GLN A 754 30.16 -26.64 39.58
C GLN A 754 31.59 -27.03 39.96
#